data_AF-A0A843BDX5-F1
#
_entry.id   AF-A0A843BDX5-F1
#
_cell.length_a   1.000
_cell.length_b   1.000
_cell.length_c   1.000
_cell.angle_alpha   90.00
_cell.angle_beta   90.00
_cell.angle_gamma   90.00
#
_symmetry.space_group_name_H-M   'P 1'
#
loop_
_entity.id
_entity.type
_entity.pdbx_description
1 polymer ?
#
loop_
_entity_poly.entity_id
_entity_poly.type
_entity_poly.pdbx_seq_one_letter_code
_entity_poly.pdbx_strand_id
1 'polypeptide(L)'
;MRVYVMLAAVLALSAAGAAHAQTNFDTVQFIRYLDENAALGDIRNGNIDMYFWRIPSERLSSEQDREGLVVYETTPATYSILANPAETEEFNPFSLRDMRFALNYLVDRNLMVNELLNGLGAPMVSSISPFDPEYIDHVELLESYDFRYDPGRAQALIDGAMTESGATRNGAGVWMLDGQPVELRFFIRSDDPFRSNAGEILARDLEKAGFEVRRDYGDLNKALAVVYGADPANLGWHLYTEGWGRSDFKRYDSQTLAEMYGPWFARLPGLNDPQFWNYEHPRLDELTQAVFSGDFRSEEERTALVQEAVTIGVDESVRVFTVADKQLQVARDGVEGVINDFGVGIASRFTAINAHSADDVLRVGVKHIYQGSWNPVAGFADLYSQHIWSIIHDPPVFRHPHSGTVIPLAAEFEVATGGPDGTLEVPPDAMVWDVEAAAWVPVGEGANATSMVTYHYKFGSWHHGIPMGMDDILYMISFMTEWGTDDGGGDRTYDPEYTSRTNQFMKTFQGVRVIGPDSIEVYVDYWHFDHGEIAGWAAVEALMPWEMYRAMEQAVLEGKTAFSRPESTNKEVSWLSLIIPADAAIVREYLAGYAAAGDVPDSLAGTDTMHRERYAAALSWIDRTGHAVISNGPYTMGGYSPESATMTVRQFADESYPFAAGAWSGFENAKTPLITHVIMPALVLASQNITVSVAAEGASALKYFVRDSAGKTISGEAAVGEEGAAIYLDAARFAPGAASFTVYAISESVLRPDSHSGSFFILNAP
;
A
#
# COMPACT_ATOMS: atom_id res chain seq x y z
N MET A 1 -43.14 -3.27 -41.92
CA MET A 1 -42.32 -3.46 -43.13
C MET A 1 -41.62 -2.15 -43.48
N ARG A 2 -40.37 -1.98 -43.03
CA ARG A 2 -39.22 -1.36 -43.72
C ARG A 2 -38.13 -1.09 -42.69
N VAL A 3 -37.13 -1.98 -42.75
CA VAL A 3 -35.85 -1.96 -42.06
C VAL A 3 -34.96 -0.91 -42.75
N TYR A 4 -34.26 -0.08 -41.98
CA TYR A 4 -33.09 0.66 -42.45
C TYR A 4 -31.84 -0.04 -41.90
N VAL A 5 -31.02 -0.55 -42.83
CA VAL A 5 -29.73 -1.19 -42.58
C VAL A 5 -28.68 -0.09 -42.42
N MET A 6 -27.97 -0.08 -41.28
CA MET A 6 -26.73 0.66 -41.08
C MET A 6 -25.62 0.09 -41.96
N LEU A 7 -24.87 0.97 -42.61
CA LEU A 7 -23.66 0.64 -43.37
C LEU A 7 -22.46 1.16 -42.55
N ALA A 8 -21.77 0.26 -41.85
CA ALA A 8 -20.43 0.50 -41.33
C ALA A 8 -19.48 -0.47 -42.06
N ALA A 9 -18.77 0.04 -43.05
CA ALA A 9 -17.76 -0.72 -43.77
C ALA A 9 -16.39 -0.37 -43.18
N VAL A 10 -15.82 -1.37 -42.51
CA VAL A 10 -14.43 -1.52 -42.10
C VAL A 10 -13.51 -1.28 -43.30
N LEU A 11 -12.52 -0.40 -43.10
CA LEU A 11 -11.31 -0.35 -43.93
C LEU A 11 -10.12 -0.33 -42.97
N ALA A 12 -9.77 -1.53 -42.49
CA ALA A 12 -8.45 -1.83 -41.98
C ALA A 12 -7.46 -1.75 -43.16
N LEU A 13 -6.75 -0.63 -43.27
CA LEU A 13 -5.51 -0.58 -44.03
C LEU A 13 -4.38 -0.98 -43.10
N SER A 14 -3.82 -2.14 -43.39
CA SER A 14 -2.55 -2.65 -42.89
C SER A 14 -1.43 -1.63 -43.12
N ALA A 15 -1.08 -0.89 -42.09
CA ALA A 15 0.24 -0.28 -41.97
C ALA A 15 1.18 -1.34 -41.41
N ALA A 16 1.94 -2.01 -42.28
CA ALA A 16 3.24 -2.51 -41.86
C ALA A 16 4.09 -1.28 -41.52
N GLY A 17 4.14 -0.93 -40.24
CA GLY A 17 4.76 0.29 -39.72
C GLY A 17 5.86 -0.06 -38.74
N ALA A 18 6.97 0.67 -38.79
CA ALA A 18 8.19 0.46 -38.01
C ALA A 18 7.93 0.07 -36.54
N ALA A 19 8.75 -0.84 -36.01
CA ALA A 19 8.83 -1.15 -34.58
C ALA A 19 8.84 0.16 -33.79
N HIS A 20 7.80 0.40 -33.00
CA HIS A 20 7.73 1.57 -32.14
C HIS A 20 8.56 1.26 -30.89
N ALA A 21 9.39 2.20 -30.44
CA ALA A 21 10.08 2.05 -29.16
C ALA A 21 9.01 1.90 -28.06
N GLN A 22 9.19 0.96 -27.13
CA GLN A 22 8.24 0.70 -26.05
C GLN A 22 8.50 1.61 -24.84
N THR A 23 9.75 2.03 -24.70
CA THR A 23 10.27 2.93 -23.66
C THR A 23 11.17 3.96 -24.32
N ASN A 24 11.43 5.06 -23.63
CA ASN A 24 12.31 6.11 -24.13
C ASN A 24 13.80 5.88 -23.79
N PHE A 25 14.10 4.97 -22.87
CA PHE A 25 15.47 4.58 -22.52
C PHE A 25 15.73 3.12 -22.90
N ASP A 26 16.90 2.86 -23.48
CA ASP A 26 17.40 1.51 -23.79
C ASP A 26 17.80 0.75 -22.51
N THR A 27 18.23 1.50 -21.49
CA THR A 27 18.75 0.94 -20.23
C THR A 27 18.38 1.82 -19.05
N VAL A 28 17.96 1.20 -17.95
CA VAL A 28 17.84 1.87 -16.65
C VAL A 28 18.85 1.25 -15.68
N GLN A 29 19.69 2.08 -15.09
CA GLN A 29 20.71 1.67 -14.14
C GLN A 29 20.37 2.20 -12.74
N PHE A 30 20.09 1.28 -11.82
CA PHE A 30 19.86 1.57 -10.41
C PHE A 30 21.17 1.49 -9.63
N ILE A 31 21.50 2.55 -8.89
CA ILE A 31 22.77 2.71 -8.18
C ILE A 31 22.51 2.97 -6.70
N ARG A 32 23.12 2.19 -5.81
CA ARG A 32 22.91 2.34 -4.37
C ARG A 32 23.62 3.57 -3.80
N TYR A 33 22.89 4.40 -3.09
CA TYR A 33 23.40 5.49 -2.26
C TYR A 33 22.93 5.33 -0.81
N LEU A 34 23.87 5.19 0.11
CA LEU A 34 23.58 5.14 1.54
C LEU A 34 23.49 6.53 2.19
N ASP A 35 24.06 7.55 1.55
CA ASP A 35 24.02 8.95 1.98
C ASP A 35 23.27 9.79 0.94
N GLU A 36 22.23 10.49 1.39
CA GLU A 36 21.35 11.29 0.56
C GLU A 36 22.06 12.53 -0.02
N ASN A 37 23.10 13.06 0.66
CA ASN A 37 23.85 14.21 0.15
C ASN A 37 24.77 13.82 -1.00
N ALA A 38 25.36 12.62 -0.95
CA ALA A 38 26.14 12.05 -2.03
C ALA A 38 25.28 11.85 -3.28
N ALA A 39 24.06 11.30 -3.12
CA ALA A 39 23.10 11.16 -4.21
C ALA A 39 22.73 12.52 -4.83
N LEU A 40 22.38 13.51 -4.00
CA LEU A 40 22.06 14.87 -4.47
C LEU A 40 23.24 15.53 -5.21
N GLY A 41 24.46 15.34 -4.70
CA GLY A 41 25.68 15.81 -5.34
C GLY A 41 25.88 15.21 -6.73
N ASP A 42 25.65 13.90 -6.86
CA ASP A 42 25.77 13.20 -8.14
C ASP A 42 24.67 13.58 -9.14
N ILE A 43 23.45 13.91 -8.69
CA ILE A 43 22.43 14.51 -9.56
C ILE A 43 22.90 15.86 -10.10
N ARG A 44 23.38 16.75 -9.22
CA ARG A 44 23.87 18.07 -9.62
C ARG A 44 25.06 18.01 -10.58
N ASN A 45 25.88 16.97 -10.47
CA ASN A 45 27.01 16.73 -11.36
C ASN A 45 26.62 16.03 -12.67
N GLY A 46 25.37 15.57 -12.81
CA GLY A 46 24.91 14.79 -13.97
C GLY A 46 25.42 13.34 -14.00
N ASN A 47 25.90 12.81 -12.87
CA ASN A 47 26.33 11.42 -12.74
C ASN A 47 25.14 10.45 -12.61
N ILE A 48 24.04 10.94 -12.03
CA ILE A 48 22.73 10.28 -12.02
C ILE A 48 21.63 11.29 -12.42
N ASP A 49 20.50 10.78 -12.88
CA ASP A 49 19.41 11.57 -13.45
C ASP A 49 18.29 11.85 -12.43
N MET A 50 18.09 10.96 -11.48
CA MET A 50 17.07 11.10 -10.43
C MET A 50 17.38 10.23 -9.21
N TYR A 51 16.71 10.51 -8.08
CA TYR A 51 16.84 9.73 -6.85
C TYR A 51 15.46 9.27 -6.35
N PHE A 52 15.26 7.95 -6.29
CA PHE A 52 14.02 7.29 -5.85
C PHE A 52 13.87 7.22 -4.33
N TRP A 53 14.51 8.15 -3.62
CA TRP A 53 14.45 8.22 -2.17
C TRP A 53 14.47 9.68 -1.72
N ARG A 54 14.13 9.90 -0.46
CA ARG A 54 13.96 11.25 0.08
C ARG A 54 15.28 12.04 0.08
N ILE A 55 15.16 13.32 -0.26
CA ILE A 55 16.18 14.35 -0.04
C ILE A 55 15.78 15.19 1.18
N PRO A 56 16.70 15.43 2.13
CA PRO A 56 16.43 16.31 3.27
C PRO A 56 16.00 17.71 2.80
N SER A 57 14.93 18.24 3.37
CA SER A 57 14.28 19.47 2.89
C SER A 57 15.15 20.71 3.02
N GLU A 58 16.07 20.73 3.99
CA GLU A 58 17.04 21.80 4.21
C GLU A 58 17.98 21.94 3.01
N ARG A 59 18.19 20.86 2.25
CA ARG A 59 18.99 20.85 1.02
C ARG A 59 18.25 21.38 -0.21
N LEU A 60 16.95 21.68 -0.07
CA LEU A 60 16.05 22.14 -1.14
C LEU A 60 15.27 23.39 -0.68
N SER A 61 15.79 24.15 0.27
CA SER A 61 15.04 25.22 0.96
C SER A 61 15.02 26.55 0.20
N SER A 62 16.04 26.84 -0.62
CA SER A 62 16.14 28.06 -1.43
C SER A 62 16.00 27.80 -2.94
N GLU A 63 15.70 28.83 -3.72
CA GLU A 63 15.72 28.75 -5.19
C GLU A 63 17.10 28.32 -5.72
N GLN A 64 18.17 28.80 -5.10
CA GLN A 64 19.54 28.41 -5.45
C GLN A 64 19.81 26.92 -5.17
N ASP A 65 19.28 26.38 -4.07
CA ASP A 65 19.42 24.95 -3.76
C ASP A 65 18.68 24.06 -4.76
N ARG A 66 17.63 24.59 -5.41
CA ARG A 66 16.83 23.90 -6.42
C ARG A 66 17.30 24.14 -7.86
N GLU A 67 18.36 24.93 -8.06
CA GLU A 67 18.89 25.20 -9.40
C GLU A 67 19.29 23.89 -10.11
N GLY A 68 18.75 23.68 -11.32
CA GLY A 68 18.98 22.47 -12.12
C GLY A 68 18.29 21.21 -11.61
N LEU A 69 17.31 21.34 -10.69
CA LEU A 69 16.54 20.24 -10.12
C LEU A 69 15.04 20.47 -10.30
N VAL A 70 14.31 19.39 -10.59
CA VAL A 70 12.84 19.33 -10.43
C VAL A 70 12.53 18.54 -9.17
N VAL A 71 11.75 19.14 -8.27
CA VAL A 71 11.42 18.57 -6.96
C VAL A 71 9.99 18.03 -6.99
N TYR A 72 9.83 16.80 -6.50
CA TYR A 72 8.55 16.10 -6.43
C TYR A 72 8.22 15.76 -4.98
N GLU A 73 6.97 15.99 -4.57
CA GLU A 73 6.48 15.67 -3.23
C GLU A 73 5.62 14.40 -3.27
N THR A 74 5.92 13.46 -2.38
CA THR A 74 5.20 12.18 -2.18
C THR A 74 4.93 11.93 -0.70
N THR A 75 4.00 11.04 -0.36
CA THR A 75 3.58 10.76 1.03
C THR A 75 3.67 9.27 1.37
N PRO A 76 4.90 8.70 1.39
CA PRO A 76 5.05 7.26 1.38
C PRO A 76 5.01 6.65 2.78
N ALA A 77 5.05 7.43 3.87
CA ALA A 77 5.26 6.86 5.19
C ALA A 77 4.37 7.44 6.30
N THR A 78 4.02 6.60 7.26
CA THR A 78 3.30 6.96 8.49
C THR A 78 4.01 6.34 9.70
N TYR A 79 3.84 6.95 10.87
CA TYR A 79 4.51 6.53 12.09
C TYR A 79 3.54 6.37 13.26
N SER A 80 3.75 5.36 14.09
CA SER A 80 2.93 5.05 15.26
C SER A 80 3.75 4.62 16.46
N ILE A 81 3.13 4.62 17.64
CA ILE A 81 3.61 3.94 18.84
C ILE A 81 2.71 2.73 19.07
N LEU A 82 3.29 1.53 19.05
CA LEU A 82 2.59 0.31 19.43
C LEU A 82 2.70 0.13 20.94
N ALA A 83 1.57 -0.07 21.61
CA ALA A 83 1.51 -0.41 23.03
C ALA A 83 1.20 -1.91 23.18
N ASN A 84 1.86 -2.56 24.13
CA ASN A 84 1.63 -3.96 24.47
C ASN A 84 0.43 -4.06 25.45
N PRO A 85 -0.74 -4.58 25.05
CA PRO A 85 -1.90 -4.67 25.91
C PRO A 85 -1.98 -5.97 26.71
N ALA A 86 -0.95 -6.83 26.68
CA ALA A 86 -1.01 -8.16 27.29
C ALA A 86 -1.33 -8.10 28.78
N GLU A 87 -2.33 -8.89 29.18
CA GLU A 87 -2.70 -9.12 30.59
C GLU A 87 -1.87 -10.28 31.14
N THR A 88 -1.09 -10.02 32.19
CA THR A 88 -0.15 -11.00 32.76
C THR A 88 -0.17 -10.97 34.29
N GLU A 89 0.51 -11.91 34.94
CA GLU A 89 0.71 -11.88 36.40
C GLU A 89 1.58 -10.69 36.85
N GLU A 90 2.58 -10.30 36.03
CA GLU A 90 3.32 -9.07 36.23
C GLU A 90 2.47 -7.89 35.73
N PHE A 91 2.37 -6.84 36.54
CA PHE A 91 1.54 -5.69 36.20
C PHE A 91 2.09 -4.95 34.98
N ASN A 92 1.33 -5.00 33.89
CA ASN A 92 1.57 -4.21 32.69
C ASN A 92 0.64 -2.98 32.70
N PRO A 93 1.14 -1.75 32.86
CA PRO A 93 0.28 -0.56 32.82
C PRO A 93 -0.52 -0.43 31.52
N PHE A 94 0.02 -0.89 30.40
CA PHE A 94 -0.62 -0.78 29.09
C PHE A 94 -1.67 -1.87 28.81
N SER A 95 -1.89 -2.83 29.71
CA SER A 95 -3.10 -3.66 29.66
C SER A 95 -4.36 -2.82 29.93
N LEU A 96 -4.22 -1.72 30.67
CA LEU A 96 -5.29 -0.76 30.92
C LEU A 96 -5.52 0.14 29.70
N ARG A 97 -6.75 0.13 29.17
CA ARG A 97 -7.12 0.97 28.02
C ARG A 97 -6.88 2.46 28.28
N ASP A 98 -7.20 2.97 29.47
CA ASP A 98 -7.02 4.39 29.80
C ASP A 98 -5.54 4.81 29.81
N MET A 99 -4.63 3.90 30.17
CA MET A 99 -3.18 4.14 30.07
C MET A 99 -2.74 4.24 28.61
N ARG A 100 -3.24 3.36 27.73
CA ARG A 100 -2.99 3.45 26.29
C ARG A 100 -3.58 4.73 25.70
N PHE A 101 -4.83 5.03 26.01
CA PHE A 101 -5.52 6.23 25.53
C PHE A 101 -4.85 7.53 25.96
N ALA A 102 -4.28 7.58 27.17
CA ALA A 102 -3.52 8.74 27.66
C ALA A 102 -2.33 9.12 26.75
N LEU A 103 -1.75 8.15 26.02
CA LEU A 103 -0.66 8.41 25.07
C LEU A 103 -1.09 9.38 23.96
N ASN A 104 -2.37 9.41 23.56
CA ASN A 104 -2.85 10.38 22.56
C ASN A 104 -2.64 11.84 22.97
N TYR A 105 -2.58 12.12 24.27
CA TYR A 105 -2.33 13.45 24.83
C TYR A 105 -0.85 13.68 25.24
N LEU A 106 -0.03 12.61 25.32
CA LEU A 106 1.43 12.72 25.54
C LEU A 106 2.23 12.82 24.25
N VAL A 107 1.69 12.35 23.12
CA VAL A 107 2.36 12.47 21.82
C VAL A 107 2.20 13.90 21.30
N ASP A 108 3.28 14.68 21.30
CA ASP A 108 3.32 16.00 20.67
C ASP A 108 3.52 15.90 19.15
N ARG A 109 2.42 15.65 18.44
CA ARG A 109 2.42 15.51 16.97
C ARG A 109 2.89 16.78 16.26
N ASN A 110 2.58 17.96 16.80
CA ASN A 110 3.00 19.24 16.20
C ASN A 110 4.51 19.45 16.34
N LEU A 111 5.08 19.14 17.51
CA LEU A 111 6.52 19.15 17.70
C LEU A 111 7.20 18.14 16.78
N MET A 112 6.65 16.93 16.63
CA MET A 112 7.20 15.92 15.72
C MET A 112 7.20 16.42 14.27
N VAL A 113 6.11 17.02 13.79
CA VAL A 113 6.06 17.60 12.44
C VAL A 113 7.06 18.76 12.29
N ASN A 114 7.04 19.73 13.20
CA ASN A 114 7.85 20.94 13.05
C ASN A 114 9.34 20.70 13.26
N GLU A 115 9.73 19.91 14.26
CA GLU A 115 11.12 19.76 14.69
C GLU A 115 11.79 18.50 14.14
N LEU A 116 11.04 17.41 13.90
CA LEU A 116 11.63 16.15 13.40
C LEU A 116 11.44 15.97 11.89
N LEU A 117 10.38 16.55 11.31
CA LEU A 117 10.12 16.52 9.87
C LEU A 117 10.31 17.89 9.20
N ASN A 118 10.77 18.91 9.93
CA ASN A 118 10.96 20.28 9.41
C ASN A 118 9.70 20.87 8.72
N GLY A 119 8.52 20.54 9.24
CA GLY A 119 7.23 20.94 8.67
C GLY A 119 6.75 20.12 7.47
N LEU A 120 7.52 19.13 7.00
CA LEU A 120 7.13 18.23 5.91
C LEU A 120 6.37 17.01 6.43
N GLY A 121 5.17 17.24 6.91
CA GLY A 121 4.27 16.19 7.35
C GLY A 121 2.98 16.74 7.89
N ALA A 122 2.12 15.85 8.38
CA ALA A 122 0.89 16.23 9.06
C ALA A 122 0.70 15.37 10.32
N PRO A 123 0.12 15.93 11.40
CA PRO A 123 -0.35 15.14 12.53
C PRO A 123 -1.31 14.04 12.06
N MET A 124 -1.16 12.82 12.58
CA MET A 124 -2.01 11.68 12.25
C MET A 124 -2.55 11.06 13.54
N VAL A 125 -3.86 10.81 13.59
CA VAL A 125 -4.55 10.37 14.82
C VAL A 125 -5.21 8.99 14.71
N SER A 126 -5.34 8.45 13.51
CA SER A 126 -5.91 7.12 13.24
C SER A 126 -5.14 6.43 12.12
N SER A 127 -5.59 5.25 11.67
CA SER A 127 -5.06 4.55 10.50
C SER A 127 -5.24 5.30 9.18
N ILE A 128 -6.11 6.31 9.13
CA ILE A 128 -6.38 7.12 7.94
C ILE A 128 -5.47 8.34 7.97
N SER A 129 -4.52 8.39 7.04
CA SER A 129 -3.59 9.49 6.88
C SER A 129 -4.30 10.74 6.35
N PRO A 130 -3.90 11.95 6.75
CA PRO A 130 -4.30 13.20 6.09
C PRO A 130 -3.99 13.28 4.59
N PHE A 131 -3.17 12.36 4.08
CA PHE A 131 -2.80 12.26 2.67
C PHE A 131 -3.53 11.12 1.93
N ASP A 132 -4.42 10.40 2.60
CA ASP A 132 -5.28 9.41 1.95
C ASP A 132 -6.40 10.07 1.16
N PRO A 133 -6.76 9.55 -0.03
CA PRO A 133 -7.92 10.00 -0.77
C PRO A 133 -9.21 10.05 0.06
N GLU A 134 -9.48 9.00 0.85
CA GLU A 134 -10.70 8.89 1.65
C GLU A 134 -10.68 9.72 2.94
N TYR A 135 -9.56 10.38 3.30
CA TYR A 135 -9.46 11.22 4.51
C TYR A 135 -10.59 12.26 4.59
N ILE A 136 -10.95 12.83 3.45
CA ILE A 136 -11.99 13.87 3.32
C ILE A 136 -13.37 13.36 3.76
N ASP A 137 -13.62 12.06 3.72
CA ASP A 137 -14.88 11.44 4.15
C ASP A 137 -14.90 11.10 5.64
N HIS A 138 -13.74 11.17 6.29
CA HIS A 138 -13.56 10.87 7.71
C HIS A 138 -13.12 12.07 8.54
N VAL A 139 -12.75 13.19 7.93
CA VAL A 139 -12.20 14.37 8.61
C VAL A 139 -13.06 14.89 9.75
N GLU A 140 -14.40 14.86 9.65
CA GLU A 140 -15.28 15.30 10.75
C GLU A 140 -15.10 14.43 12.01
N LEU A 141 -15.04 13.11 11.83
CA LEU A 141 -14.75 12.17 12.91
C LEU A 141 -13.34 12.41 13.46
N LEU A 142 -12.33 12.49 12.59
CA LEU A 142 -10.92 12.59 13.00
C LEU A 142 -10.63 13.90 13.76
N GLU A 143 -11.23 15.02 13.34
CA GLU A 143 -11.15 16.31 14.02
C GLU A 143 -11.93 16.33 15.35
N SER A 144 -12.96 15.48 15.50
CA SER A 144 -13.77 15.42 16.72
C SER A 144 -12.98 14.93 17.95
N TYR A 145 -11.93 14.13 17.73
CA TYR A 145 -11.05 13.69 18.83
C TYR A 145 -10.31 14.85 19.49
N ASP A 146 -10.03 15.92 18.73
CA ASP A 146 -9.35 17.13 19.20
C ASP A 146 -8.08 16.82 19.99
N PHE A 147 -7.35 15.78 19.56
CA PHE A 147 -6.12 15.36 20.23
C PHE A 147 -5.05 16.43 20.04
N ARG A 148 -4.64 16.99 21.18
CA ARG A 148 -3.55 17.96 21.30
C ARG A 148 -2.61 17.46 22.36
N TYR A 149 -1.35 17.87 22.27
CA TYR A 149 -0.42 17.68 23.37
C TYR A 149 -0.96 18.36 24.63
N ASP A 150 -1.38 17.55 25.59
CA ASP A 150 -1.94 17.96 26.87
C ASP A 150 -1.46 17.00 27.96
N PRO A 151 -0.23 17.20 28.45
CA PRO A 151 0.33 16.38 29.53
C PRO A 151 -0.51 16.43 30.81
N GLY A 152 -1.28 17.50 31.05
CA GLY A 152 -2.15 17.61 32.21
C GLY A 152 -3.32 16.64 32.13
N ARG A 153 -3.96 16.56 30.95
CA ARG A 153 -5.03 15.58 30.70
C ARG A 153 -4.51 14.16 30.68
N ALA A 154 -3.35 13.91 30.05
CA ALA A 154 -2.69 12.61 30.13
C ALA A 154 -2.42 12.20 31.59
N GLN A 155 -1.88 13.13 32.39
CA GLN A 155 -1.57 12.87 33.80
C GLN A 155 -2.82 12.48 34.60
N ALA A 156 -3.96 13.14 34.36
CA ALA A 156 -5.20 12.82 35.04
C ALA A 156 -5.70 11.40 34.72
N LEU A 157 -5.60 10.97 33.45
CA LEU A 157 -5.94 9.59 33.05
C LEU A 157 -5.00 8.57 33.68
N ILE A 158 -3.70 8.84 33.63
CA ILE A 158 -2.66 8.00 34.24
C ILE A 158 -2.86 7.89 35.76
N ASP A 159 -3.09 9.01 36.45
CA ASP A 159 -3.32 9.04 37.89
C ASP A 159 -4.54 8.20 38.28
N GLY A 160 -5.63 8.28 37.51
CA GLY A 160 -6.83 7.46 37.70
C GLY A 160 -6.51 5.97 37.56
N ALA A 161 -6.01 5.57 36.39
CA ALA A 161 -5.75 4.16 36.07
C ALA A 161 -4.74 3.51 37.03
N MET A 162 -3.66 4.22 37.38
CA MET A 162 -2.63 3.72 38.29
C MET A 162 -3.15 3.61 39.74
N THR A 163 -3.91 4.60 40.21
CA THR A 163 -4.47 4.56 41.57
C THR A 163 -5.52 3.45 41.71
N GLU A 164 -6.37 3.25 40.71
CA GLU A 164 -7.36 2.16 40.69
C GLU A 164 -6.69 0.77 40.68
N SER A 165 -5.50 0.67 40.08
CA SER A 165 -4.66 -0.53 40.10
C SER A 165 -3.90 -0.73 41.42
N GLY A 166 -4.09 0.16 42.41
CA GLY A 166 -3.44 0.08 43.72
C GLY A 166 -2.03 0.67 43.77
N ALA A 167 -1.58 1.33 42.70
CA ALA A 167 -0.27 1.98 42.69
C ALA A 167 -0.27 3.27 43.54
N THR A 168 0.89 3.60 44.08
CA THR A 168 1.12 4.81 44.88
C THR A 168 2.36 5.55 44.40
N ARG A 169 2.49 6.85 44.66
CA ARG A 169 3.72 7.59 44.35
C ARG A 169 4.66 7.62 45.55
N ASN A 170 5.94 7.37 45.31
CA ASN A 170 6.96 7.58 46.34
C ASN A 170 7.32 9.07 46.50
N GLY A 171 8.22 9.39 47.42
CA GLY A 171 8.65 10.77 47.69
C GLY A 171 9.37 11.48 46.54
N ALA A 172 9.78 10.76 45.50
CA ALA A 172 10.35 11.30 44.26
C ALA A 172 9.30 11.44 43.13
N GLY A 173 8.03 11.08 43.38
CA GLY A 173 6.96 11.13 42.39
C GLY A 173 6.86 9.90 41.49
N VAL A 174 7.68 8.87 41.70
CA VAL A 174 7.66 7.64 40.88
C VAL A 174 6.54 6.71 41.34
N TRP A 175 5.82 6.11 40.38
CA TRP A 175 4.81 5.11 40.61
C TRP A 175 5.39 3.83 41.19
N MET A 176 4.75 3.34 42.24
CA MET A 176 5.11 2.14 42.97
C MET A 176 3.90 1.22 43.03
N LEU A 177 4.08 -0.05 42.68
CA LEU A 177 3.10 -1.11 42.90
C LEU A 177 3.77 -2.23 43.69
N ASP A 178 3.11 -2.72 44.75
CA ASP A 178 3.67 -3.73 45.68
C ASP A 178 5.07 -3.38 46.21
N GLY A 179 5.35 -2.08 46.37
CA GLY A 179 6.63 -1.58 46.86
C GLY A 179 7.77 -1.55 45.83
N GLN A 180 7.52 -1.91 44.56
CA GLN A 180 8.47 -1.81 43.45
C GLN A 180 8.12 -0.65 42.51
N PRO A 181 9.12 0.05 41.93
CA PRO A 181 8.87 1.03 40.87
C PRO A 181 8.19 0.36 39.67
N VAL A 182 7.27 1.08 39.03
CA VAL A 182 6.66 0.63 37.78
C VAL A 182 7.60 0.98 36.62
N GLU A 183 8.33 -0.03 36.13
CA GLU A 183 9.24 0.08 34.99
C GLU A 183 8.47 -0.08 33.66
N LEU A 184 8.68 0.83 32.72
CA LEU A 184 8.24 0.72 31.33
C LEU A 184 9.44 0.43 30.43
N ARG A 185 9.31 -0.59 29.58
CA ARG A 185 10.34 -0.98 28.60
C ARG A 185 9.97 -0.45 27.23
N PHE A 186 10.70 0.54 26.75
CA PHE A 186 10.40 1.19 25.48
C PHE A 186 11.45 0.78 24.44
N PHE A 187 11.05 -0.03 23.47
CA PHE A 187 11.89 -0.36 22.32
C PHE A 187 11.90 0.81 21.33
N ILE A 188 13.07 1.36 21.04
CA ILE A 188 13.26 2.54 20.18
C ILE A 188 14.12 2.16 18.98
N ARG A 189 13.60 2.41 17.76
CA ARG A 189 14.33 2.19 16.50
C ARG A 189 15.40 3.25 16.31
N SER A 190 16.66 2.84 16.50
CA SER A 190 17.84 3.71 16.49
C SER A 190 18.47 3.90 15.10
N ASP A 191 18.14 3.02 14.15
CA ASP A 191 18.55 3.11 12.74
C ASP A 191 17.73 4.12 11.94
N ASP A 192 16.65 4.65 12.52
CA ASP A 192 15.76 5.64 11.93
C ASP A 192 15.76 6.91 12.80
N PRO A 193 16.30 8.05 12.29
CA PRO A 193 16.41 9.27 13.07
C PRO A 193 15.08 9.83 13.58
N PHE A 194 13.98 9.69 12.82
CA PHE A 194 12.67 10.16 13.27
C PHE A 194 12.20 9.32 14.45
N ARG A 195 12.18 7.99 14.29
CA ARG A 195 11.70 7.07 15.34
C ARG A 195 12.57 7.13 16.59
N SER A 196 13.88 7.28 16.44
CA SER A 196 14.79 7.46 17.57
C SER A 196 14.43 8.71 18.38
N ASN A 197 14.25 9.86 17.72
CA ASN A 197 13.94 11.11 18.41
C ASN A 197 12.51 11.12 18.98
N ALA A 198 11.53 10.59 18.26
CA ALA A 198 10.15 10.46 18.73
C ALA A 198 10.07 9.59 20.00
N GLY A 199 10.79 8.46 20.02
CA GLY A 199 10.90 7.59 21.19
C GLY A 199 11.54 8.31 22.39
N GLU A 200 12.60 9.10 22.18
CA GLU A 200 13.22 9.89 23.25
C GLU A 200 12.29 10.93 23.87
N ILE A 201 11.53 11.64 23.03
CA ILE A 201 10.58 12.66 23.49
C ILE A 201 9.51 12.01 24.37
N LEU A 202 8.88 10.94 23.87
CA LEU A 202 7.83 10.25 24.62
C LEU A 202 8.37 9.57 25.89
N ALA A 203 9.56 8.98 25.85
CA ALA A 203 10.20 8.40 27.03
C ALA A 203 10.39 9.44 28.16
N ARG A 204 10.80 10.66 27.81
CA ARG A 204 10.93 11.76 28.80
C ARG A 204 9.59 12.19 29.37
N ASP A 205 8.53 12.17 28.57
CA ASP A 205 7.20 12.54 29.06
C ASP A 205 6.59 11.45 29.95
N LEU A 206 6.87 10.18 29.68
CA LEU A 206 6.53 9.07 30.58
C LEU A 206 7.31 9.13 31.90
N GLU A 207 8.60 9.50 31.87
CA GLU A 207 9.40 9.74 33.09
C GLU A 207 8.81 10.88 33.94
N LYS A 208 8.40 11.98 33.31
CA LYS A 208 7.70 13.08 34.00
C LYS A 208 6.34 12.65 34.55
N ALA A 209 5.66 11.71 33.88
CA ALA A 209 4.41 11.13 34.38
C ALA A 209 4.61 10.21 35.60
N GLY A 210 5.86 9.90 35.94
CA GLY A 210 6.29 9.18 37.13
C GLY A 210 6.62 7.71 36.89
N PHE A 211 6.90 7.30 35.66
CA PHE A 211 7.39 5.96 35.37
C PHE A 211 8.91 5.90 35.35
N GLU A 212 9.47 4.73 35.67
CA GLU A 212 10.87 4.44 35.33
C GLU A 212 10.91 3.91 33.90
N VAL A 213 11.61 4.58 32.97
CA VAL A 213 11.61 4.17 31.57
C VAL A 213 12.95 3.56 31.17
N ARG A 214 12.94 2.26 30.93
CA ARG A 214 14.05 1.53 30.33
C ARG A 214 13.97 1.61 28.81
N ARG A 215 14.85 2.41 28.22
CA ARG A 215 15.00 2.53 26.76
C ARG A 215 15.82 1.36 26.23
N ASP A 216 15.26 0.62 25.27
CA ASP A 216 15.96 -0.44 24.56
C ASP A 216 16.13 -0.07 23.09
N TYR A 217 17.37 0.28 22.70
CA TYR A 217 17.65 0.68 21.32
C TYR A 217 17.91 -0.54 20.44
N GLY A 218 17.43 -0.48 19.20
CA GLY A 218 17.62 -1.55 18.22
C GLY A 218 17.41 -1.12 16.78
N ASP A 219 17.73 -2.03 15.87
CA ASP A 219 17.41 -1.93 14.45
C ASP A 219 16.16 -2.78 14.13
N LEU A 220 15.82 -2.92 12.83
CA LEU A 220 14.70 -3.76 12.40
C LEU A 220 14.84 -5.23 12.85
N ASN A 221 16.05 -5.81 12.75
CA ASN A 221 16.25 -7.23 13.07
C ASN A 221 15.98 -7.50 14.55
N LYS A 222 16.46 -6.62 15.43
CA LYS A 222 16.17 -6.74 16.86
C LYS A 222 14.68 -6.50 17.15
N ALA A 223 14.03 -5.56 16.46
CA ALA A 223 12.59 -5.35 16.61
C ALA A 223 11.77 -6.58 16.20
N LEU A 224 12.14 -7.22 15.09
CA LEU A 224 11.52 -8.48 14.65
C LEU A 224 11.66 -9.58 15.71
N ALA A 225 12.80 -9.67 16.41
CA ALA A 225 12.98 -10.68 17.45
C ALA A 225 12.27 -10.34 18.78
N VAL A 226 12.28 -9.07 19.20
CA VAL A 226 11.80 -8.65 20.53
C VAL A 226 10.32 -8.30 20.55
N VAL A 227 9.82 -7.64 19.51
CA VAL A 227 8.45 -7.12 19.45
C VAL A 227 7.52 -8.09 18.73
N TYR A 228 7.95 -8.57 17.57
CA TYR A 228 7.10 -9.38 16.68
C TYR A 228 7.31 -10.90 16.86
N GLY A 229 8.53 -11.34 17.18
CA GLY A 229 8.90 -12.76 17.28
C GLY A 229 8.88 -13.33 18.70
N ALA A 230 8.25 -12.64 19.65
CA ALA A 230 8.18 -13.06 21.03
C ALA A 230 6.78 -12.81 21.61
N ASP A 231 6.34 -13.70 22.51
CA ASP A 231 5.06 -13.56 23.20
C ASP A 231 4.99 -12.22 23.95
N PRO A 232 4.03 -11.33 23.64
CA PRO A 232 3.87 -10.06 24.34
C PRO A 232 3.63 -10.22 25.84
N ALA A 233 3.10 -11.36 26.31
CA ALA A 233 2.93 -11.63 27.74
C ALA A 233 4.26 -11.83 28.50
N ASN A 234 5.40 -11.97 27.81
CA ASN A 234 6.72 -11.97 28.43
C ASN A 234 7.19 -10.58 28.89
N LEU A 235 6.46 -9.51 28.53
CA LEU A 235 6.78 -8.12 28.85
C LEU A 235 8.23 -7.72 28.50
N GLY A 236 8.78 -8.30 27.43
CA GLY A 236 10.08 -7.90 26.88
C GLY A 236 10.08 -6.45 26.38
N TRP A 237 8.91 -5.94 26.04
CA TRP A 237 8.63 -4.58 25.62
C TRP A 237 7.23 -4.16 26.09
N HIS A 238 7.06 -2.86 26.33
CA HIS A 238 5.79 -2.21 26.66
C HIS A 238 5.35 -1.27 25.54
N LEU A 239 6.31 -0.58 24.93
CA LEU A 239 6.09 0.35 23.82
C LEU A 239 7.11 0.10 22.70
N TYR A 240 6.71 0.37 21.46
CA TYR A 240 7.57 0.29 20.28
C TYR A 240 7.32 1.44 19.31
N THR A 241 8.39 2.05 18.77
CA THR A 241 8.31 3.06 17.70
C THR A 241 8.18 2.41 16.32
N GLU A 242 6.99 2.45 15.74
CA GLU A 242 6.65 1.86 14.43
C GLU A 242 6.80 2.87 13.28
N GLY A 243 7.00 2.35 12.07
CA GLY A 243 6.98 3.11 10.83
C GLY A 243 6.52 2.22 9.69
N TRP A 244 5.65 2.75 8.83
CA TRP A 244 4.96 2.04 7.75
C TRP A 244 5.22 2.75 6.43
N GLY A 245 5.37 1.97 5.35
CA GLY A 245 5.59 2.46 4.00
C GLY A 245 4.44 2.06 3.08
N ARG A 246 4.16 2.88 2.07
CA ARG A 246 3.15 2.61 1.03
C ARG A 246 3.81 2.09 -0.24
N SER A 247 3.19 1.10 -0.85
CA SER A 247 3.60 0.53 -2.14
C SER A 247 2.77 1.05 -3.33
N ASP A 248 1.62 1.66 -3.06
CA ASP A 248 0.69 2.19 -4.05
C ASP A 248 -0.18 3.32 -3.47
N PHE A 249 -0.84 4.06 -4.34
CA PHE A 249 -1.85 5.07 -3.99
C PHE A 249 -3.24 4.44 -4.19
N LYS A 250 -4.01 4.26 -3.11
CA LYS A 250 -5.34 3.61 -3.14
C LYS A 250 -6.43 4.61 -2.80
N ARG A 251 -7.53 4.58 -3.58
CA ARG A 251 -8.73 5.39 -3.28
C ARG A 251 -9.46 4.88 -2.04
N TYR A 252 -9.61 3.56 -1.95
CA TYR A 252 -10.30 2.84 -0.89
C TYR A 252 -9.34 1.81 -0.29
N ASP A 253 -8.78 2.07 0.90
CA ASP A 253 -7.74 1.21 1.49
C ASP A 253 -8.30 0.32 2.61
N SER A 254 -8.99 -0.75 2.21
CA SER A 254 -9.51 -1.75 3.15
C SER A 254 -8.41 -2.54 3.88
N GLN A 255 -7.25 -2.71 3.24
CA GLN A 255 -6.13 -3.46 3.79
C GLN A 255 -5.50 -2.73 4.97
N THR A 256 -5.18 -1.43 4.83
CA THR A 256 -4.57 -0.66 5.93
C THR A 256 -5.48 -0.62 7.15
N LEU A 257 -6.80 -0.54 6.98
CA LEU A 257 -7.73 -0.59 8.13
C LEU A 257 -7.61 -1.92 8.90
N ALA A 258 -7.60 -3.05 8.19
CA ALA A 258 -7.43 -4.38 8.79
C ALA A 258 -6.02 -4.57 9.38
N GLU A 259 -4.97 -4.14 8.69
CA GLU A 259 -3.59 -4.20 9.17
C GLU A 259 -3.39 -3.40 10.46
N MET A 260 -4.05 -2.24 10.53
CA MET A 260 -3.87 -1.30 11.62
C MET A 260 -4.70 -1.64 12.86
N TYR A 261 -5.89 -2.23 12.70
CA TYR A 261 -6.84 -2.44 13.79
C TYR A 261 -7.43 -3.84 13.90
N GLY A 262 -7.37 -4.70 12.88
CA GLY A 262 -8.00 -6.02 12.89
C GLY A 262 -7.08 -7.09 13.50
N PRO A 263 -7.39 -7.67 14.68
CA PRO A 263 -6.68 -8.83 15.21
C PRO A 263 -6.49 -9.95 14.19
N TRP A 264 -7.53 -10.28 13.42
CA TRP A 264 -7.49 -11.34 12.40
C TRP A 264 -6.41 -11.17 11.33
N PHE A 265 -5.93 -9.94 11.09
CA PHE A 265 -4.90 -9.63 10.09
C PHE A 265 -3.47 -9.97 10.56
N ALA A 266 -3.30 -10.49 11.79
CA ALA A 266 -2.02 -10.92 12.34
C ALA A 266 -0.95 -9.81 12.41
N ARG A 267 -1.38 -8.58 12.71
CA ARG A 267 -0.51 -7.39 12.83
C ARG A 267 -0.66 -6.62 14.14
N LEU A 268 -1.48 -7.15 15.05
CA LEU A 268 -1.59 -6.71 16.44
C LEU A 268 -0.74 -7.62 17.36
N PRO A 269 -0.44 -7.19 18.61
CA PRO A 269 0.42 -7.95 19.51
C PRO A 269 -0.03 -9.42 19.66
N GLY A 270 0.92 -10.34 19.43
CA GLY A 270 0.68 -11.78 19.38
C GLY A 270 0.72 -12.37 17.95
N LEU A 271 0.42 -11.55 16.93
CA LEU A 271 0.45 -11.92 15.50
C LEU A 271 -0.36 -13.19 15.15
N ASN A 272 -1.36 -13.54 15.95
CA ASN A 272 -2.13 -14.79 15.84
C ASN A 272 -1.28 -16.06 15.96
N ASP A 273 -0.10 -15.99 16.58
CA ASP A 273 0.66 -17.19 16.93
C ASP A 273 -0.10 -17.93 18.06
N PRO A 274 -0.51 -19.20 17.86
CA PRO A 274 -1.28 -19.95 18.86
C PRO A 274 -0.50 -20.24 20.15
N GLN A 275 0.81 -20.03 20.18
CA GLN A 275 1.64 -20.19 21.38
C GLN A 275 1.72 -18.92 22.22
N PHE A 276 1.29 -17.77 21.68
CA PHE A 276 1.43 -16.46 22.33
C PHE A 276 0.11 -15.98 22.93
N TRP A 277 0.19 -14.99 23.82
CA TRP A 277 -0.95 -14.13 24.11
C TRP A 277 -1.28 -13.27 22.88
N ASN A 278 -2.56 -13.21 22.52
CA ASN A 278 -3.04 -12.46 21.36
C ASN A 278 -4.03 -11.39 21.80
N TYR A 279 -3.90 -10.18 21.26
CA TYR A 279 -4.94 -9.17 21.38
C TYR A 279 -6.15 -9.60 20.56
N GLU A 280 -7.33 -9.61 21.18
CA GLU A 280 -8.59 -10.00 20.55
C GLU A 280 -9.62 -8.87 20.67
N HIS A 281 -10.38 -8.62 19.61
CA HIS A 281 -11.47 -7.65 19.63
C HIS A 281 -12.54 -8.02 18.58
N PRO A 282 -13.55 -8.86 18.93
CA PRO A 282 -14.47 -9.44 17.96
C PRO A 282 -15.22 -8.44 17.08
N ARG A 283 -15.56 -7.26 17.63
CA ARG A 283 -16.22 -6.20 16.84
C ARG A 283 -15.29 -5.53 15.83
N LEU A 284 -13.99 -5.42 16.13
CA LEU A 284 -13.01 -4.90 15.17
C LEU A 284 -12.79 -5.92 14.07
N ASP A 285 -12.73 -7.21 14.42
CA ASP A 285 -12.67 -8.28 13.41
C ASP A 285 -13.89 -8.22 12.49
N GLU A 286 -15.11 -8.19 13.03
CA GLU A 286 -16.35 -8.10 12.24
C GLU A 286 -16.34 -6.90 11.29
N LEU A 287 -16.06 -5.69 11.79
CA LEU A 287 -16.07 -4.47 10.99
C LEU A 287 -14.99 -4.46 9.91
N THR A 288 -13.75 -4.82 10.27
CA THR A 288 -12.62 -4.76 9.33
C THR A 288 -12.68 -5.89 8.32
N GLN A 289 -13.19 -7.08 8.68
CA GLN A 289 -13.47 -8.16 7.73
C GLN A 289 -14.58 -7.73 6.76
N ALA A 290 -15.67 -7.13 7.24
CA ALA A 290 -16.75 -6.67 6.37
C ALA A 290 -16.26 -5.65 5.32
N VAL A 291 -15.44 -4.68 5.72
CA VAL A 291 -14.82 -3.73 4.79
C VAL A 291 -13.83 -4.42 3.84
N PHE A 292 -13.05 -5.38 4.33
CA PHE A 292 -12.04 -6.09 3.53
C PHE A 292 -12.66 -7.01 2.47
N SER A 293 -13.73 -7.73 2.82
CA SER A 293 -14.38 -8.71 1.95
C SER A 293 -15.57 -8.18 1.15
N GLY A 294 -15.88 -6.88 1.24
CA GLY A 294 -16.99 -6.29 0.47
C GLY A 294 -18.38 -6.56 1.06
N ASP A 295 -18.51 -6.84 2.36
CA ASP A 295 -19.79 -7.08 3.04
C ASP A 295 -20.45 -5.77 3.52
N PHE A 296 -20.92 -4.99 2.56
CA PHE A 296 -21.69 -3.75 2.76
C PHE A 296 -22.58 -3.51 1.54
N ARG A 297 -23.61 -2.66 1.66
CA ARG A 297 -24.60 -2.41 0.59
C ARG A 297 -24.44 -1.09 -0.14
N SER A 298 -23.63 -0.17 0.35
CA SER A 298 -23.38 1.12 -0.29
C SER A 298 -22.07 1.76 0.16
N GLU A 299 -21.66 2.83 -0.53
CA GLU A 299 -20.52 3.67 -0.13
C GLU A 299 -20.72 4.29 1.26
N GLU A 300 -21.94 4.71 1.58
CA GLU A 300 -22.28 5.24 2.89
C GLU A 300 -22.19 4.18 3.99
N GLU A 301 -22.63 2.94 3.72
CA GLU A 301 -22.51 1.84 4.68
C GLU A 301 -21.04 1.47 4.91
N ARG A 302 -20.23 1.36 3.84
CA ARG A 302 -18.78 1.16 3.96
C ARG A 302 -18.15 2.26 4.81
N THR A 303 -18.47 3.53 4.51
CA THR A 303 -17.93 4.69 5.24
C THR A 303 -18.29 4.62 6.72
N ALA A 304 -19.52 4.24 7.06
CA ALA A 304 -19.96 4.06 8.45
C ALA A 304 -19.20 2.94 9.17
N LEU A 305 -18.98 1.79 8.51
CA LEU A 305 -18.19 0.68 9.05
C LEU A 305 -16.74 1.11 9.32
N VAL A 306 -16.12 1.82 8.37
CA VAL A 306 -14.77 2.38 8.54
C VAL A 306 -14.72 3.36 9.70
N GLN A 307 -15.68 4.28 9.81
CA GLN A 307 -15.74 5.24 10.91
C GLN A 307 -15.91 4.57 12.28
N GLU A 308 -16.73 3.51 12.36
CA GLU A 308 -16.89 2.73 13.60
C GLU A 308 -15.59 2.00 13.97
N ALA A 309 -14.95 1.34 13.01
CA ALA A 309 -13.68 0.63 13.23
C ALA A 309 -12.57 1.59 13.68
N VAL A 310 -12.46 2.77 13.04
CA VAL A 310 -11.53 3.83 13.43
C VAL A 310 -11.84 4.33 14.85
N THR A 311 -13.12 4.52 15.19
CA THR A 311 -13.51 4.95 16.54
C THR A 311 -13.06 3.96 17.60
N ILE A 312 -13.33 2.67 17.40
CA ILE A 312 -12.92 1.64 18.32
C ILE A 312 -11.39 1.53 18.36
N GLY A 313 -10.71 1.54 17.21
CA GLY A 313 -9.25 1.45 17.14
C GLY A 313 -8.53 2.61 17.84
N VAL A 314 -9.04 3.83 17.69
CA VAL A 314 -8.55 5.01 18.41
C VAL A 314 -8.82 4.89 19.92
N ASP A 315 -10.01 4.48 20.33
CA ASP A 315 -10.38 4.32 21.74
C ASP A 315 -9.56 3.20 22.43
N GLU A 316 -9.33 2.09 21.73
CA GLU A 316 -8.53 0.98 22.21
C GLU A 316 -7.04 1.33 22.29
N SER A 317 -6.55 2.23 21.43
CA SER A 317 -5.19 2.80 21.49
C SER A 317 -4.07 1.75 21.58
N VAL A 318 -4.29 0.53 21.06
CA VAL A 318 -3.20 -0.46 20.91
C VAL A 318 -2.11 0.09 20.00
N ARG A 319 -2.50 0.87 18.99
CA ARG A 319 -1.62 1.63 18.11
C ARG A 319 -1.99 3.11 18.13
N VAL A 320 -1.05 3.94 18.57
CA VAL A 320 -1.23 5.40 18.66
C VAL A 320 -0.47 6.06 17.51
N PHE A 321 -1.21 6.55 16.52
CA PHE A 321 -0.62 7.21 15.37
C PHE A 321 0.00 8.56 15.75
N THR A 322 1.09 8.93 15.08
CA THR A 322 1.86 10.14 15.40
C THR A 322 1.80 11.14 14.26
N VAL A 323 2.42 10.83 13.13
CA VAL A 323 2.51 11.72 11.95
C VAL A 323 2.47 10.92 10.65
N ALA A 324 2.00 11.57 9.60
CA ALA A 324 2.23 11.18 8.22
C ALA A 324 3.35 12.04 7.63
N ASP A 325 4.32 11.40 6.95
CA ASP A 325 5.54 12.01 6.41
C ASP A 325 5.33 12.46 4.95
N LYS A 326 5.80 13.66 4.63
CA LYS A 326 5.95 14.15 3.25
C LYS A 326 7.41 14.08 2.87
N GLN A 327 7.72 13.37 1.79
CA GLN A 327 9.07 13.23 1.30
C GLN A 327 9.26 14.00 -0.01
N LEU A 328 10.45 14.59 -0.15
CA LEU A 328 10.88 15.25 -1.38
C LEU A 328 11.80 14.31 -2.15
N GLN A 329 11.46 14.03 -3.40
CA GLN A 329 12.32 13.35 -4.36
C GLN A 329 12.75 14.34 -5.45
N VAL A 330 13.81 14.02 -6.17
CA VAL A 330 14.38 14.96 -7.15
C VAL A 330 14.77 14.25 -8.44
N ALA A 331 14.58 14.96 -9.54
CA ALA A 331 15.15 14.65 -10.85
C ALA A 331 16.01 15.84 -11.32
N ARG A 332 16.98 15.56 -12.18
CA ARG A 332 17.79 16.57 -12.86
C ARG A 332 16.93 17.31 -13.88
N ASP A 333 17.14 18.63 -13.99
CA ASP A 333 16.57 19.43 -15.06
C ASP A 333 17.05 18.91 -16.44
N GLY A 334 16.12 18.74 -17.37
CA GLY A 334 16.35 18.07 -18.65
C GLY A 334 16.02 16.57 -18.68
N VAL A 335 15.55 15.99 -17.58
CA VAL A 335 14.80 14.73 -17.59
C VAL A 335 13.32 15.08 -17.62
N GLU A 336 12.69 14.88 -18.77
CA GLU A 336 11.29 15.19 -19.02
C GLU A 336 10.43 13.91 -18.87
N GLY A 337 9.09 14.05 -18.87
CA GLY A 337 8.18 12.91 -18.82
C GLY A 337 8.11 12.17 -17.48
N VAL A 338 8.64 12.76 -16.39
CA VAL A 338 8.59 12.20 -15.03
C VAL A 338 7.15 12.24 -14.49
N ILE A 339 6.70 11.13 -13.91
CA ILE A 339 5.33 10.95 -13.41
C ILE A 339 5.38 10.78 -11.89
N ASN A 340 4.81 11.76 -11.18
CA ASN A 340 4.79 11.78 -9.73
C ASN A 340 3.53 11.09 -9.18
N ASP A 341 3.64 9.80 -8.88
CA ASP A 341 2.62 9.05 -8.16
C ASP A 341 2.48 9.61 -6.73
N PHE A 342 1.24 9.84 -6.26
CA PHE A 342 1.05 10.45 -4.95
C PHE A 342 1.41 9.54 -3.77
N GLY A 343 1.38 8.22 -3.96
CA GLY A 343 1.77 7.23 -2.94
C GLY A 343 3.28 7.03 -2.87
N VAL A 344 3.92 6.71 -4.01
CA VAL A 344 5.35 6.31 -4.06
C VAL A 344 6.29 7.34 -4.71
N GLY A 345 5.74 8.37 -5.33
CA GLY A 345 6.48 9.46 -5.96
C GLY A 345 6.99 9.11 -7.36
N ILE A 346 8.17 9.62 -7.69
CA ILE A 346 8.84 9.35 -8.98
C ILE A 346 9.43 7.93 -9.04
N ALA A 347 9.38 7.18 -7.94
CA ALA A 347 9.79 5.77 -7.90
C ALA A 347 8.73 4.80 -8.45
N SER A 348 7.58 5.31 -8.89
CA SER A 348 6.53 4.51 -9.53
C SER A 348 7.02 3.88 -10.85
N ARG A 349 6.32 2.81 -11.28
CA ARG A 349 6.57 2.17 -12.57
C ARG A 349 6.58 3.15 -13.74
N PHE A 350 5.73 4.16 -13.67
CA PHE A 350 5.45 5.05 -14.79
C PHE A 350 6.64 5.93 -15.13
N THR A 351 7.41 6.39 -14.13
CA THR A 351 8.53 7.30 -14.39
C THR A 351 9.63 6.67 -15.24
N ALA A 352 10.13 5.49 -14.88
CA ALA A 352 11.24 4.89 -15.64
C ALA A 352 10.82 4.38 -17.04
N ILE A 353 9.52 4.16 -17.27
CA ILE A 353 8.97 3.78 -18.57
C ILE A 353 8.73 5.02 -19.46
N ASN A 354 8.20 6.10 -18.88
CA ASN A 354 7.74 7.28 -19.61
C ASN A 354 8.80 8.38 -19.75
N ALA A 355 9.64 8.59 -18.74
CA ALA A 355 10.61 9.67 -18.76
C ALA A 355 11.56 9.56 -19.95
N HIS A 356 12.07 10.70 -20.41
CA HIS A 356 12.98 10.77 -21.54
C HIS A 356 14.03 11.88 -21.34
N SER A 357 15.16 11.71 -22.01
CA SER A 357 16.22 12.72 -22.07
C SER A 357 16.98 12.59 -23.38
N ALA A 358 18.08 13.35 -23.54
CA ALA A 358 18.97 13.20 -24.68
C ALA A 358 19.85 11.93 -24.62
N ASP A 359 19.96 11.29 -23.45
CA ASP A 359 20.72 10.04 -23.25
C ASP A 359 19.80 8.81 -23.42
N ASP A 360 20.36 7.70 -23.91
CA ASP A 360 19.68 6.39 -24.01
C ASP A 360 19.67 5.61 -22.68
N VAL A 361 20.36 6.12 -21.65
CA VAL A 361 20.51 5.46 -20.34
C VAL A 361 19.96 6.36 -19.24
N LEU A 362 18.96 5.86 -18.51
CA LEU A 362 18.48 6.49 -17.28
C LEU A 362 19.26 5.98 -16.08
N ARG A 363 19.92 6.88 -15.35
CA ARG A 363 20.69 6.54 -14.14
C ARG A 363 19.90 6.95 -12.90
N VAL A 364 19.42 5.98 -12.14
CA VAL A 364 18.56 6.19 -10.98
C VAL A 364 19.33 5.85 -9.70
N GLY A 365 19.48 6.81 -8.81
CA GLY A 365 19.94 6.52 -7.46
C GLY A 365 18.83 5.89 -6.61
N VAL A 366 19.17 4.90 -5.79
CA VAL A 366 18.25 4.22 -4.86
C VAL A 366 18.92 4.04 -3.49
N LYS A 367 18.14 3.97 -2.40
CA LYS A 367 18.69 3.71 -1.06
C LYS A 367 19.27 2.30 -0.94
N HIS A 368 18.55 1.32 -1.48
CA HIS A 368 18.98 -0.06 -1.65
C HIS A 368 18.60 -0.54 -3.06
N ILE A 369 19.37 -1.47 -3.62
CA ILE A 369 19.03 -2.12 -4.91
C ILE A 369 18.14 -3.36 -4.72
N TYR A 370 18.14 -3.94 -3.51
CA TYR A 370 17.19 -4.96 -3.03
C TYR A 370 17.39 -5.14 -1.51
N GLN A 371 16.39 -5.64 -0.81
CA GLN A 371 16.52 -6.19 0.55
C GLN A 371 15.80 -7.53 0.73
N GLY A 372 14.75 -7.77 -0.05
CA GLY A 372 13.99 -9.02 -0.12
C GLY A 372 14.50 -9.93 -1.24
N SER A 373 13.83 -11.08 -1.38
CA SER A 373 14.13 -12.03 -2.45
C SER A 373 13.34 -11.72 -3.73
N TRP A 374 13.88 -12.13 -4.88
CA TRP A 374 13.26 -11.96 -6.19
C TRP A 374 12.49 -13.22 -6.59
N ASN A 375 11.39 -13.53 -5.91
CA ASN A 375 10.40 -14.53 -6.33
C ASN A 375 8.99 -13.93 -6.20
N PRO A 376 8.06 -14.19 -7.14
CA PRO A 376 6.74 -13.55 -7.15
C PRO A 376 5.73 -14.16 -6.17
N VAL A 377 6.08 -15.21 -5.42
CA VAL A 377 5.16 -15.92 -4.52
C VAL A 377 5.17 -15.27 -3.13
N ALA A 378 6.33 -15.25 -2.45
CA ALA A 378 6.49 -14.58 -1.16
C ALA A 378 7.84 -13.84 -1.06
N GLY A 379 8.32 -13.35 -2.21
CA GLY A 379 9.41 -12.38 -2.31
C GLY A 379 8.89 -10.95 -2.47
N PHE A 380 9.75 -10.06 -2.98
CA PHE A 380 9.44 -8.64 -3.22
C PHE A 380 8.79 -7.91 -2.03
N ALA A 381 9.10 -8.34 -0.81
CA ALA A 381 8.52 -7.80 0.43
C ALA A 381 9.09 -6.43 0.83
N ASP A 382 10.00 -5.86 0.03
CA ASP A 382 10.62 -4.55 0.26
C ASP A 382 10.35 -3.59 -0.90
N LEU A 383 10.12 -2.31 -0.57
CA LEU A 383 9.87 -1.25 -1.56
C LEU A 383 10.99 -1.13 -2.60
N TYR A 384 12.23 -1.40 -2.21
CA TYR A 384 13.38 -1.22 -3.10
C TYR A 384 13.38 -2.22 -4.26
N SER A 385 13.10 -3.49 -3.98
CA SER A 385 12.93 -4.51 -5.02
C SER A 385 11.66 -4.25 -5.84
N GLN A 386 10.57 -3.79 -5.22
CA GLN A 386 9.31 -3.48 -5.93
C GLN A 386 9.46 -2.36 -6.96
N HIS A 387 10.18 -1.27 -6.64
CA HIS A 387 10.42 -0.17 -7.59
C HIS A 387 11.03 -0.68 -8.90
N ILE A 388 11.92 -1.67 -8.82
CA ILE A 388 12.63 -2.20 -9.99
C ILE A 388 11.84 -3.34 -10.64
N TRP A 389 11.16 -4.17 -9.86
CA TRP A 389 10.29 -5.22 -10.38
C TRP A 389 9.09 -4.67 -11.16
N SER A 390 8.52 -3.54 -10.74
CA SER A 390 7.32 -2.93 -11.33
C SER A 390 7.47 -2.48 -12.80
N ILE A 391 8.71 -2.36 -13.29
CA ILE A 391 9.01 -2.05 -14.70
C ILE A 391 9.44 -3.29 -15.49
N ILE A 392 9.58 -4.44 -14.83
CA ILE A 392 9.93 -5.73 -15.42
C ILE A 392 8.67 -6.58 -15.69
N HIS A 393 7.55 -6.29 -15.03
CA HIS A 393 6.28 -7.00 -15.22
C HIS A 393 5.10 -6.04 -15.46
N ASP A 394 4.09 -6.55 -16.15
CA ASP A 394 2.81 -5.88 -16.41
C ASP A 394 1.66 -6.70 -15.83
N PRO A 395 1.07 -6.29 -14.68
CA PRO A 395 -0.14 -6.90 -14.16
C PRO A 395 -1.37 -6.57 -15.04
N PRO A 396 -2.47 -7.34 -14.93
CA PRO A 396 -3.70 -7.10 -15.69
C PRO A 396 -4.30 -5.71 -15.43
N VAL A 397 -4.27 -5.26 -14.17
CA VAL A 397 -4.77 -3.96 -13.73
C VAL A 397 -3.71 -3.27 -12.87
N PHE A 398 -3.83 -1.95 -12.69
CA PHE A 398 -2.93 -1.19 -11.83
C PHE A 398 -3.66 -0.02 -11.16
N ARG A 399 -3.01 0.65 -10.19
CA ARG A 399 -3.56 1.84 -9.52
C ARG A 399 -3.23 3.10 -10.32
N HIS A 400 -4.22 3.95 -10.55
CA HIS A 400 -4.00 5.25 -11.20
C HIS A 400 -3.19 6.17 -10.27
N PRO A 401 -2.10 6.79 -10.76
CA PRO A 401 -1.10 7.45 -9.89
C PRO A 401 -1.61 8.68 -9.14
N HIS A 402 -2.74 9.25 -9.56
CA HIS A 402 -3.31 10.47 -8.97
C HIS A 402 -4.70 10.30 -8.38
N SER A 403 -5.40 9.19 -8.67
CA SER A 403 -6.75 8.94 -8.15
C SER A 403 -6.85 7.66 -7.33
N GLY A 404 -5.84 6.78 -7.40
CA GLY A 404 -5.81 5.50 -6.71
C GLY A 404 -6.92 4.52 -7.09
N THR A 405 -7.69 4.82 -8.13
CA THR A 405 -8.68 3.92 -8.72
C THR A 405 -7.97 2.82 -9.51
N VAL A 406 -8.58 1.64 -9.57
CA VAL A 406 -8.09 0.56 -10.43
C VAL A 406 -8.31 0.92 -11.90
N ILE A 407 -7.27 0.79 -12.72
CA ILE A 407 -7.30 1.02 -14.17
C ILE A 407 -6.80 -0.22 -14.91
N PRO A 408 -7.30 -0.48 -16.13
CA PRO A 408 -6.77 -1.55 -16.98
C PRO A 408 -5.31 -1.27 -17.34
N LEU A 409 -4.51 -2.33 -17.34
CA LEU A 409 -3.13 -2.35 -17.84
C LEU A 409 -3.01 -3.46 -18.89
N ALA A 410 -2.51 -4.65 -18.50
CA ALA A 410 -2.35 -5.77 -19.42
C ALA A 410 -3.66 -6.51 -19.73
N ALA A 411 -4.79 -6.12 -19.13
CA ALA A 411 -6.10 -6.61 -19.49
C ALA A 411 -7.15 -5.48 -19.45
N GLU A 412 -8.01 -5.44 -20.46
CA GLU A 412 -9.29 -4.71 -20.33
C GLU A 412 -10.26 -5.57 -19.52
N PHE A 413 -11.20 -4.94 -18.82
CA PHE A 413 -12.19 -5.65 -18.03
C PHE A 413 -13.61 -5.10 -18.17
N GLU A 414 -14.58 -5.99 -18.05
CA GLU A 414 -16.00 -5.67 -17.93
C GLU A 414 -16.55 -6.34 -16.67
N VAL A 415 -17.34 -5.61 -15.88
CA VAL A 415 -17.92 -6.11 -14.63
C VAL A 415 -19.43 -6.25 -14.76
N ALA A 416 -19.93 -7.42 -14.40
CA ALA A 416 -21.34 -7.64 -14.11
C ALA A 416 -21.48 -8.04 -12.64
N THR A 417 -22.48 -7.50 -11.95
CA THR A 417 -22.74 -7.85 -10.54
C THR A 417 -24.23 -7.94 -10.25
N GLY A 418 -24.60 -8.86 -9.35
CA GLY A 418 -25.94 -8.94 -8.76
C GLY A 418 -26.23 -7.81 -7.78
N GLY A 419 -25.21 -7.00 -7.44
CA GLY A 419 -25.28 -6.02 -6.37
C GLY A 419 -25.08 -6.66 -4.99
N PRO A 420 -25.19 -5.88 -3.91
CA PRO A 420 -24.86 -6.36 -2.57
C PRO A 420 -25.88 -7.36 -1.98
N ASP A 421 -27.11 -7.38 -2.51
CA ASP A 421 -28.19 -8.28 -2.05
C ASP A 421 -28.56 -9.35 -3.11
N GLY A 422 -27.82 -9.40 -4.22
CA GLY A 422 -28.13 -10.23 -5.39
C GLY A 422 -26.96 -11.08 -5.83
N THR A 423 -27.24 -12.05 -6.69
CA THR A 423 -26.23 -12.92 -7.29
C THR A 423 -26.51 -13.12 -8.78
N LEU A 424 -25.50 -13.60 -9.49
CA LEU A 424 -25.53 -14.00 -10.88
C LEU A 424 -25.37 -15.51 -10.97
N GLU A 425 -26.04 -16.13 -11.93
CA GLU A 425 -25.87 -17.56 -12.22
C GLU A 425 -24.47 -17.80 -12.78
N VAL A 426 -23.73 -18.73 -12.17
CA VAL A 426 -22.45 -19.19 -12.70
C VAL A 426 -22.74 -20.27 -13.75
N PRO A 427 -22.23 -20.14 -14.99
CA PRO A 427 -22.43 -21.15 -16.02
C PRO A 427 -21.99 -22.55 -15.53
N PRO A 428 -22.79 -23.61 -15.76
CA PRO A 428 -22.45 -24.95 -15.28
C PRO A 428 -21.13 -25.51 -15.83
N ASP A 429 -20.64 -24.96 -16.95
CA ASP A 429 -19.38 -25.28 -17.60
C ASP A 429 -18.20 -24.40 -17.16
N ALA A 430 -18.42 -23.41 -16.28
CA ALA A 430 -17.34 -22.78 -15.53
C ALA A 430 -16.63 -23.85 -14.69
N MET A 431 -15.34 -23.64 -14.42
CA MET A 431 -14.47 -24.64 -13.82
C MET A 431 -13.74 -24.10 -12.59
N VAL A 432 -13.46 -25.01 -11.67
CA VAL A 432 -12.58 -24.82 -10.52
C VAL A 432 -11.50 -25.90 -10.54
N TRP A 433 -10.33 -25.59 -9.99
CA TRP A 433 -9.27 -26.59 -9.79
C TRP A 433 -9.59 -27.41 -8.54
N ASP A 434 -9.74 -28.73 -8.70
CA ASP A 434 -9.90 -29.66 -7.58
C ASP A 434 -8.53 -30.25 -7.24
N VAL A 435 -8.05 -29.96 -6.02
CA VAL A 435 -6.71 -30.34 -5.54
C VAL A 435 -6.59 -31.86 -5.36
N GLU A 436 -7.61 -32.53 -4.80
CA GLU A 436 -7.57 -33.98 -4.55
C GLU A 436 -7.61 -34.77 -5.87
N ALA A 437 -8.43 -34.32 -6.83
CA ALA A 437 -8.54 -34.93 -8.15
C ALA A 437 -7.39 -34.54 -9.08
N ALA A 438 -6.61 -33.51 -8.74
CA ALA A 438 -5.61 -32.86 -9.60
C ALA A 438 -6.19 -32.58 -11.00
N ALA A 439 -7.39 -31.98 -11.05
CA ALA A 439 -8.11 -31.77 -12.30
C ALA A 439 -9.04 -30.55 -12.26
N TRP A 440 -9.27 -29.95 -13.44
CA TRP A 440 -10.35 -28.99 -13.63
C TRP A 440 -11.69 -29.70 -13.62
N VAL A 441 -12.56 -29.31 -12.69
CA VAL A 441 -13.93 -29.85 -12.58
C VAL A 441 -14.94 -28.76 -12.87
N PRO A 442 -16.06 -29.09 -13.55
CA PRO A 442 -17.14 -28.13 -13.74
C PRO A 442 -17.77 -27.77 -12.39
N VAL A 443 -18.11 -26.50 -12.21
CA VAL A 443 -18.84 -25.99 -11.04
C VAL A 443 -20.24 -26.64 -10.95
N GLY A 444 -20.87 -26.89 -12.09
CA GLY A 444 -22.17 -27.56 -12.18
C GLY A 444 -23.38 -26.63 -12.02
N GLU A 445 -24.56 -27.22 -12.10
CA GLU A 445 -25.84 -26.50 -12.10
C GLU A 445 -26.16 -25.86 -10.74
N GLY A 446 -26.70 -24.64 -10.76
CA GLY A 446 -27.22 -23.95 -9.57
C GLY A 446 -26.20 -23.18 -8.74
N ALA A 447 -24.95 -23.10 -9.19
CA ALA A 447 -23.95 -22.21 -8.60
C ALA A 447 -24.23 -20.75 -8.93
N ASN A 448 -23.90 -19.86 -8.00
CA ASN A 448 -24.07 -18.43 -8.13
C ASN A 448 -22.84 -17.69 -7.60
N ALA A 449 -22.62 -16.47 -8.08
CA ALA A 449 -21.58 -15.57 -7.59
C ALA A 449 -22.15 -14.15 -7.44
N THR A 450 -21.63 -13.36 -6.52
CA THR A 450 -22.03 -11.95 -6.39
C THR A 450 -21.63 -11.12 -7.61
N SER A 451 -20.42 -11.34 -8.13
CA SER A 451 -19.86 -10.60 -9.26
C SER A 451 -19.15 -11.51 -10.25
N MET A 452 -19.11 -11.06 -11.50
CA MET A 452 -18.36 -11.65 -12.60
C MET A 452 -17.53 -10.56 -13.27
N VAL A 453 -16.26 -10.86 -13.52
CA VAL A 453 -15.36 -9.99 -14.29
C VAL A 453 -14.93 -10.71 -15.55
N THR A 454 -15.22 -10.14 -16.71
CA THR A 454 -14.69 -10.59 -17.99
C THR A 454 -13.39 -9.84 -18.25
N TYR A 455 -12.29 -10.57 -18.34
CA TYR A 455 -10.98 -10.04 -18.70
C TYR A 455 -10.67 -10.33 -20.17
N HIS A 456 -10.13 -9.32 -20.86
CA HIS A 456 -9.56 -9.42 -22.20
C HIS A 456 -8.07 -9.07 -22.13
N TYR A 457 -7.23 -10.09 -22.04
CA TYR A 457 -5.78 -9.95 -21.90
C TYR A 457 -5.12 -9.46 -23.19
N LYS A 458 -4.15 -8.56 -23.04
CA LYS A 458 -3.24 -8.09 -24.08
C LYS A 458 -1.96 -8.93 -24.02
N PHE A 459 -2.07 -10.21 -24.36
CA PHE A 459 -0.92 -11.12 -24.32
C PHE A 459 0.19 -10.66 -25.29
N GLY A 460 1.37 -10.39 -24.72
CA GLY A 460 2.61 -10.21 -25.45
C GLY A 460 3.49 -11.45 -25.37
N SER A 461 4.81 -11.25 -25.40
CA SER A 461 5.78 -12.30 -25.17
C SER A 461 6.42 -12.17 -23.80
N TRP A 462 6.64 -13.31 -23.15
CA TRP A 462 7.55 -13.39 -22.02
C TRP A 462 8.98 -13.00 -22.45
N HIS A 463 9.81 -12.49 -21.53
CA HIS A 463 11.18 -12.00 -21.84
C HIS A 463 12.09 -13.01 -22.53
N HIS A 464 11.85 -14.30 -22.35
CA HIS A 464 12.56 -15.36 -23.07
C HIS A 464 12.05 -15.65 -24.50
N GLY A 465 11.07 -14.88 -24.99
CA GLY A 465 10.56 -14.91 -26.36
C GLY A 465 9.40 -15.86 -26.62
N ILE A 466 8.89 -16.55 -25.60
CA ILE A 466 7.68 -17.38 -25.73
C ILE A 466 6.44 -16.49 -25.60
N PRO A 467 5.44 -16.61 -26.51
CA PRO A 467 4.16 -15.93 -26.37
C PRO A 467 3.44 -16.33 -25.08
N MET A 468 2.82 -15.36 -24.43
CA MET A 468 1.92 -15.61 -23.31
C MET A 468 0.61 -16.25 -23.80
N GLY A 469 -0.07 -16.97 -22.92
CA GLY A 469 -1.37 -17.56 -23.22
C GLY A 469 -2.25 -17.83 -22.00
N MET A 470 -3.45 -18.34 -22.27
CA MET A 470 -4.40 -18.72 -21.23
C MET A 470 -3.89 -19.87 -20.35
N ASP A 471 -2.93 -20.66 -20.84
CA ASP A 471 -2.22 -21.66 -20.05
C ASP A 471 -1.47 -21.04 -18.86
N ASP A 472 -0.85 -19.87 -19.04
CA ASP A 472 -0.18 -19.16 -17.94
C ASP A 472 -1.19 -18.72 -16.85
N ILE A 473 -2.38 -18.24 -17.26
CA ILE A 473 -3.45 -17.82 -16.34
C ILE A 473 -4.06 -19.02 -15.61
N LEU A 474 -4.40 -20.10 -16.34
CA LEU A 474 -4.98 -21.30 -15.74
C LEU A 474 -4.02 -21.96 -14.75
N TYR A 475 -2.73 -22.05 -15.10
CA TYR A 475 -1.73 -22.57 -14.16
C TYR A 475 -1.65 -21.73 -12.89
N MET A 476 -1.70 -20.39 -13.02
CA MET A 476 -1.69 -19.53 -11.84
C MET A 476 -2.91 -19.77 -10.94
N ILE A 477 -4.10 -19.97 -11.52
CA ILE A 477 -5.30 -20.31 -10.74
C ILE A 477 -5.11 -21.65 -10.02
N SER A 478 -4.61 -22.70 -10.69
CA SER A 478 -4.34 -23.97 -10.00
C SER A 478 -3.31 -23.81 -8.88
N PHE A 479 -2.25 -23.03 -9.11
CA PHE A 479 -1.22 -22.75 -8.12
C PHE A 479 -1.77 -21.98 -6.90
N MET A 480 -2.61 -20.97 -7.12
CA MET A 480 -3.27 -20.23 -6.04
C MET A 480 -4.20 -21.12 -5.22
N THR A 481 -4.92 -22.05 -5.87
CA THR A 481 -5.75 -23.00 -5.15
C THR A 481 -4.88 -23.92 -4.29
N GLU A 482 -3.90 -24.61 -4.87
CA GLU A 482 -3.02 -25.54 -4.14
C GLU A 482 -2.29 -24.88 -2.97
N TRP A 483 -1.76 -23.67 -3.16
CA TRP A 483 -0.98 -22.98 -2.13
C TRP A 483 -1.80 -22.04 -1.22
N GLY A 484 -3.05 -21.76 -1.58
CA GLY A 484 -3.94 -20.83 -0.88
C GLY A 484 -5.01 -21.50 -0.03
N THR A 485 -5.26 -22.79 -0.23
CA THR A 485 -6.19 -23.58 0.58
C THR A 485 -5.42 -24.58 1.44
N ASP A 486 -5.69 -24.63 2.74
CA ASP A 486 -5.22 -25.72 3.61
C ASP A 486 -6.32 -26.80 3.61
N ASP A 487 -6.14 -27.84 2.82
CA ASP A 487 -7.07 -28.98 2.74
C ASP A 487 -6.81 -30.03 3.86
N GLY A 488 -5.74 -29.83 4.63
CA GLY A 488 -5.31 -30.68 5.74
C GLY A 488 -4.75 -32.04 5.31
N GLY A 489 -4.08 -32.72 6.24
CA GLY A 489 -3.83 -34.17 6.14
C GLY A 489 -2.92 -34.65 5.01
N GLY A 490 -1.74 -34.06 4.83
CA GLY A 490 -0.73 -34.55 3.88
C GLY A 490 -0.37 -33.55 2.78
N ASP A 491 -1.06 -32.40 2.77
CA ASP A 491 -0.69 -31.25 1.97
C ASP A 491 0.75 -30.81 2.23
N ARG A 492 1.49 -30.56 1.14
CA ARG A 492 2.86 -30.06 1.16
C ARG A 492 2.96 -28.64 0.60
N THR A 493 1.89 -28.10 0.02
CA THR A 493 1.82 -26.77 -0.59
C THR A 493 1.34 -25.73 0.41
N TYR A 494 2.09 -25.57 1.50
CA TYR A 494 1.81 -24.56 2.53
C TYR A 494 2.99 -23.62 2.73
N ASP A 495 2.73 -22.32 2.64
CA ASP A 495 3.63 -21.26 3.08
C ASP A 495 2.82 -20.24 3.89
N PRO A 496 3.12 -20.01 5.18
CA PRO A 496 2.26 -19.21 6.06
C PRO A 496 2.07 -17.76 5.58
N GLU A 497 3.04 -17.19 4.87
CA GLU A 497 2.96 -15.82 4.38
C GLU A 497 2.17 -15.72 3.07
N TYR A 498 2.34 -16.69 2.17
CA TYR A 498 1.57 -16.74 0.92
C TYR A 498 0.14 -17.24 1.15
N THR A 499 -0.03 -18.37 1.84
CA THR A 499 -1.32 -18.99 2.10
C THR A 499 -2.27 -18.02 2.81
N SER A 500 -1.82 -17.28 3.82
CA SER A 500 -2.69 -16.32 4.55
C SER A 500 -3.27 -15.22 3.66
N ARG A 501 -2.49 -14.73 2.68
CA ARG A 501 -2.92 -13.72 1.70
C ARG A 501 -3.85 -14.32 0.66
N THR A 502 -3.42 -15.41 0.01
CA THR A 502 -4.15 -16.06 -1.09
C THR A 502 -5.48 -16.65 -0.62
N ASN A 503 -5.55 -17.15 0.61
CA ASN A 503 -6.77 -17.70 1.20
C ASN A 503 -7.94 -16.71 1.20
N GLN A 504 -7.67 -15.41 1.36
CA GLN A 504 -8.72 -14.38 1.36
C GLN A 504 -9.43 -14.30 0.01
N PHE A 505 -8.67 -14.31 -1.09
CA PHE A 505 -9.21 -14.39 -2.43
C PHE A 505 -9.94 -15.73 -2.65
N MET A 506 -9.30 -16.85 -2.30
CA MET A 506 -9.85 -18.19 -2.55
C MET A 506 -11.17 -18.46 -1.83
N LYS A 507 -11.44 -17.83 -0.68
CA LYS A 507 -12.75 -17.91 0.01
C LYS A 507 -13.90 -17.32 -0.81
N THR A 508 -13.60 -16.37 -1.68
CA THR A 508 -14.61 -15.69 -2.53
C THR A 508 -14.65 -16.25 -3.95
N PHE A 509 -13.63 -17.00 -4.37
CA PHE A 509 -13.51 -17.50 -5.73
C PHE A 509 -14.53 -18.59 -6.03
N GLN A 510 -15.39 -18.37 -7.03
CA GLN A 510 -16.47 -19.29 -7.42
C GLN A 510 -16.18 -20.04 -8.73
N GLY A 511 -15.10 -19.70 -9.44
CA GLY A 511 -14.65 -20.39 -10.64
C GLY A 511 -14.32 -19.47 -11.79
N VAL A 512 -13.87 -20.07 -12.89
CA VAL A 512 -13.56 -19.37 -14.14
C VAL A 512 -14.17 -20.03 -15.35
N ARG A 513 -14.37 -19.25 -16.42
CA ARG A 513 -14.74 -19.79 -17.74
C ARG A 513 -13.88 -19.15 -18.82
N VAL A 514 -13.09 -19.97 -19.52
CA VAL A 514 -12.33 -19.52 -20.69
C VAL A 514 -13.30 -19.34 -21.86
N ILE A 515 -13.47 -18.11 -22.32
CA ILE A 515 -14.43 -17.75 -23.38
C ILE A 515 -13.74 -17.41 -24.71
N GLY A 516 -12.41 -17.33 -24.72
CA GLY A 516 -11.61 -17.07 -25.90
C GLY A 516 -10.12 -17.34 -25.66
N PRO A 517 -9.27 -17.17 -26.69
CA PRO A 517 -7.83 -17.38 -26.57
C PRO A 517 -7.13 -16.40 -25.61
N ASP A 518 -7.72 -15.23 -25.42
CA ASP A 518 -7.23 -14.11 -24.60
C ASP A 518 -8.27 -13.64 -23.57
N SER A 519 -9.37 -14.38 -23.42
CA SER A 519 -10.55 -13.91 -22.70
C SER A 519 -11.06 -14.93 -21.70
N ILE A 520 -11.29 -14.49 -20.46
CA ILE A 520 -11.76 -15.33 -19.35
C ILE A 520 -12.80 -14.58 -18.52
N GLU A 521 -13.79 -15.30 -18.02
CA GLU A 521 -14.69 -14.81 -16.98
C GLU A 521 -14.23 -15.35 -15.63
N VAL A 522 -14.13 -14.49 -14.63
CA VAL A 522 -13.80 -14.83 -13.25
C VAL A 522 -15.01 -14.51 -12.37
N TYR A 523 -15.46 -15.48 -11.59
CA TYR A 523 -16.65 -15.39 -10.75
C TYR A 523 -16.22 -15.31 -9.28
N VAL A 524 -16.70 -14.30 -8.56
CA VAL A 524 -16.34 -14.06 -7.15
C VAL A 524 -17.54 -13.62 -6.30
N ASP A 525 -17.57 -14.06 -5.05
CA ASP A 525 -18.44 -13.54 -4.00
C ASP A 525 -17.83 -12.30 -3.35
N TYR A 526 -17.67 -11.26 -4.16
CA TYR A 526 -17.16 -9.96 -3.75
C TYR A 526 -17.96 -8.85 -4.40
N TRP A 527 -18.28 -7.80 -3.64
CA TRP A 527 -18.97 -6.63 -4.14
C TRP A 527 -18.29 -5.34 -3.69
N HIS A 528 -18.29 -4.35 -4.57
CA HIS A 528 -17.95 -2.97 -4.28
C HIS A 528 -18.78 -2.06 -5.19
N PHE A 529 -19.15 -0.86 -4.73
CA PHE A 529 -19.88 0.12 -5.55
C PHE A 529 -19.02 0.69 -6.70
N ASP A 530 -17.70 0.55 -6.60
CA ASP A 530 -16.72 0.84 -7.64
C ASP A 530 -16.36 -0.46 -8.39
N HIS A 531 -16.68 -0.53 -9.68
CA HIS A 531 -16.41 -1.71 -10.51
C HIS A 531 -14.90 -2.00 -10.66
N GLY A 532 -14.04 -0.98 -10.59
CA GLY A 532 -12.60 -1.16 -10.62
C GLY A 532 -12.10 -1.94 -9.40
N GLU A 533 -12.66 -1.74 -8.22
CA GLU A 533 -12.31 -2.55 -7.04
C GLU A 533 -12.76 -4.01 -7.19
N ILE A 534 -13.93 -4.26 -7.81
CA ILE A 534 -14.37 -5.64 -8.15
C ILE A 534 -13.38 -6.29 -9.13
N ALA A 535 -12.95 -5.55 -10.17
CA ALA A 535 -11.93 -6.02 -11.08
C ALA A 535 -10.62 -6.31 -10.33
N GLY A 536 -10.07 -5.34 -9.60
CA GLY A 536 -8.85 -5.51 -8.80
C GLY A 536 -8.88 -6.74 -7.89
N TRP A 537 -10.01 -7.02 -7.25
CA TRP A 537 -10.18 -8.23 -6.43
C TRP A 537 -10.18 -9.53 -7.25
N ALA A 538 -10.87 -9.54 -8.40
CA ALA A 538 -10.99 -10.72 -9.26
C ALA A 538 -9.78 -10.97 -10.20
N ALA A 539 -8.78 -10.10 -10.17
CA ALA A 539 -7.64 -10.16 -11.07
C ALA A 539 -6.74 -11.37 -10.78
N VAL A 540 -6.43 -12.15 -11.81
CA VAL A 540 -5.46 -13.26 -11.73
C VAL A 540 -4.17 -12.80 -12.40
N GLU A 541 -3.09 -12.76 -11.62
CA GLU A 541 -1.79 -12.25 -12.08
C GLU A 541 -0.81 -13.37 -12.43
N ALA A 542 -0.63 -13.65 -13.73
CA ALA A 542 0.53 -14.41 -14.20
C ALA A 542 1.74 -13.46 -14.31
N LEU A 543 2.58 -13.42 -13.29
CA LEU A 543 3.75 -12.52 -13.23
C LEU A 543 5.02 -13.13 -13.86
N MET A 544 5.01 -14.44 -14.09
CA MET A 544 6.08 -15.23 -14.69
C MET A 544 5.48 -16.38 -15.53
N PRO A 545 6.23 -16.97 -16.47
CA PRO A 545 5.78 -18.15 -17.21
C PRO A 545 5.46 -19.33 -16.28
N TRP A 546 4.44 -20.12 -16.62
CA TRP A 546 4.03 -21.25 -15.77
C TRP A 546 5.15 -22.27 -15.50
N GLU A 547 6.05 -22.47 -16.48
CA GLU A 547 7.18 -23.40 -16.32
C GLU A 547 8.15 -22.96 -15.21
N MET A 548 8.24 -21.66 -14.97
CA MET A 548 9.06 -21.10 -13.90
C MET A 548 8.42 -21.36 -12.54
N TYR A 549 7.12 -21.09 -12.40
CA TYR A 549 6.39 -21.41 -11.17
C TYR A 549 6.51 -22.89 -10.81
N ARG A 550 6.33 -23.79 -11.78
CA ARG A 550 6.46 -25.23 -11.57
C ARG A 550 7.85 -25.64 -11.06
N ALA A 551 8.91 -25.07 -11.65
CA ALA A 551 10.27 -25.37 -11.20
C ALA A 551 10.59 -24.79 -9.82
N MET A 552 10.06 -23.60 -9.50
CA MET A 552 10.21 -23.00 -8.17
C MET A 552 9.46 -23.81 -7.10
N GLU A 553 8.20 -24.16 -7.37
CA GLU A 553 7.35 -24.99 -6.52
C GLU A 553 8.06 -26.29 -6.13
N GLN A 554 8.65 -26.97 -7.10
CA GLN A 554 9.25 -28.28 -6.88
C GLN A 554 10.57 -28.18 -6.10
N ALA A 555 11.31 -27.09 -6.29
CA ALA A 555 12.45 -26.76 -5.42
C ALA A 555 12.04 -26.53 -3.96
N VAL A 556 10.89 -25.90 -3.72
CA VAL A 556 10.36 -25.66 -2.37
C VAL A 556 9.82 -26.95 -1.75
N LEU A 557 9.06 -27.74 -2.52
CA LEU A 557 8.50 -29.01 -2.06
C LEU A 557 9.61 -29.99 -1.65
N GLU A 558 10.73 -30.05 -2.37
CA GLU A 558 11.89 -30.88 -2.03
C GLU A 558 12.78 -30.28 -0.93
N GLY A 559 12.45 -29.09 -0.40
CA GLY A 559 13.20 -28.44 0.67
C GLY A 559 14.58 -27.97 0.24
N LYS A 560 14.79 -27.61 -1.04
CA LYS A 560 16.03 -26.99 -1.51
C LYS A 560 16.06 -25.47 -1.27
N THR A 561 14.89 -24.85 -1.17
CA THR A 561 14.67 -23.41 -1.00
C THR A 561 13.31 -23.17 -0.35
N ALA A 562 12.99 -21.93 0.02
CA ALA A 562 11.66 -21.54 0.50
C ALA A 562 11.14 -20.27 -0.20
N PHE A 563 9.81 -20.14 -0.32
CA PHE A 563 9.19 -18.96 -0.92
C PHE A 563 9.25 -17.73 -0.02
N SER A 564 8.92 -17.88 1.27
CA SER A 564 8.91 -16.79 2.24
C SER A 564 10.16 -16.77 3.13
N ARG A 565 10.42 -15.60 3.74
CA ARG A 565 11.53 -15.44 4.68
C ARG A 565 11.35 -16.26 5.96
N PRO A 566 10.17 -16.32 6.61
CA PRO A 566 9.95 -17.18 7.77
C PRO A 566 10.27 -18.64 7.47
N GLU A 567 9.76 -19.18 6.35
CA GLU A 567 10.00 -20.57 5.97
C GLU A 567 11.47 -20.85 5.63
N SER A 568 12.17 -19.92 4.97
CA SER A 568 13.61 -20.06 4.72
C SER A 568 14.41 -20.19 6.01
N THR A 569 14.01 -19.47 7.05
CA THR A 569 14.66 -19.52 8.37
C THR A 569 14.34 -20.83 9.08
N ASN A 570 13.08 -21.25 9.06
CA ASN A 570 12.61 -22.49 9.70
C ASN A 570 13.26 -23.74 9.08
N LYS A 571 13.39 -23.78 7.75
CA LYS A 571 13.97 -24.91 7.01
C LYS A 571 15.50 -24.84 6.86
N GLU A 572 16.13 -23.75 7.29
CA GLU A 572 17.57 -23.48 7.10
C GLU A 572 18.02 -23.56 5.62
N VAL A 573 17.19 -23.05 4.71
CA VAL A 573 17.42 -23.02 3.25
C VAL A 573 17.46 -21.59 2.72
N SER A 574 17.81 -21.40 1.44
CA SER A 574 17.74 -20.06 0.84
C SER A 574 16.31 -19.54 0.76
N TRP A 575 16.14 -18.23 0.99
CA TRP A 575 14.93 -17.52 0.60
C TRP A 575 15.01 -17.29 -0.91
N LEU A 576 14.21 -18.04 -1.67
CA LEU A 576 14.35 -18.20 -3.12
C LEU A 576 14.46 -16.84 -3.81
N SER A 577 15.57 -16.60 -4.49
CA SER A 577 15.78 -15.35 -5.21
C SER A 577 16.31 -15.60 -6.63
N LEU A 578 15.47 -15.36 -7.63
CA LEU A 578 15.77 -15.68 -9.03
C LEU A 578 16.91 -14.84 -9.63
N ILE A 579 17.31 -13.74 -8.99
CA ILE A 579 18.50 -12.95 -9.37
C ILE A 579 19.80 -13.57 -8.87
N ILE A 580 19.75 -14.51 -7.92
CA ILE A 580 20.93 -15.15 -7.33
C ILE A 580 21.31 -16.38 -8.16
N PRO A 581 22.53 -16.45 -8.73
CA PRO A 581 22.92 -17.55 -9.62
C PRO A 581 22.81 -18.94 -9.01
N ALA A 582 23.02 -19.08 -7.69
CA ALA A 582 22.90 -20.35 -6.99
C ALA A 582 21.45 -20.86 -6.98
N ASP A 583 20.49 -19.99 -6.66
CA ASP A 583 19.06 -20.32 -6.67
C ASP A 583 18.55 -20.53 -8.10
N ALA A 584 19.00 -19.70 -9.05
CA ALA A 584 18.69 -19.87 -10.47
C ALA A 584 19.18 -21.23 -11.02
N ALA A 585 20.31 -21.74 -10.54
CA ALA A 585 20.81 -23.07 -10.90
C ALA A 585 19.94 -24.21 -10.35
N ILE A 586 19.34 -24.05 -9.16
CA ILE A 586 18.37 -24.99 -8.60
C ILE A 586 17.14 -25.06 -9.51
N VAL A 587 16.54 -23.90 -9.85
CA VAL A 587 15.38 -23.81 -10.74
C VAL A 587 15.68 -24.43 -12.11
N ARG A 588 16.88 -24.15 -12.65
CA ARG A 588 17.36 -24.73 -13.92
C ARG A 588 17.44 -26.25 -13.90
N GLU A 589 17.82 -26.87 -12.77
CA GLU A 589 17.90 -28.32 -12.61
C GLU A 589 16.52 -28.97 -12.85
N TYR A 590 15.47 -28.42 -12.23
CA TYR A 590 14.10 -28.91 -12.42
C TYR A 590 13.59 -28.68 -13.84
N LEU A 591 13.81 -27.49 -14.41
CA LEU A 591 13.48 -27.21 -15.82
C LEU A 591 14.13 -28.22 -16.77
N ALA A 592 15.39 -28.60 -16.53
CA ALA A 592 16.09 -29.59 -17.36
C ALA A 592 15.50 -31.00 -17.18
N GLY A 593 15.10 -31.36 -15.95
CA GLY A 593 14.38 -32.59 -15.66
C GLY A 593 13.05 -32.68 -16.42
N TYR A 594 12.23 -31.63 -16.35
CA TYR A 594 10.95 -31.56 -17.06
C TYR A 594 11.11 -31.57 -18.57
N ALA A 595 12.10 -30.84 -19.09
CA ALA A 595 12.44 -30.86 -20.52
C ALA A 595 12.79 -32.27 -21.00
N ALA A 596 13.58 -33.02 -20.22
CA ALA A 596 13.98 -34.38 -20.57
C ALA A 596 12.82 -35.38 -20.50
N ALA A 597 11.92 -35.20 -19.53
CA ALA A 597 10.72 -36.03 -19.35
C ALA A 597 9.59 -35.68 -20.34
N GLY A 598 9.58 -34.47 -20.90
CA GLY A 598 8.43 -33.94 -21.64
C GLY A 598 7.22 -33.75 -20.73
N ASP A 599 7.47 -33.32 -19.50
CA ASP A 599 6.49 -33.24 -18.42
C ASP A 599 5.56 -32.04 -18.62
N VAL A 600 4.26 -32.19 -18.33
CA VAL A 600 3.24 -31.15 -18.40
C VAL A 600 2.41 -31.25 -17.12
N PRO A 601 2.18 -30.15 -16.38
CA PRO A 601 1.45 -30.23 -15.12
C PRO A 601 0.00 -30.66 -15.39
N ASP A 602 -0.61 -31.34 -14.43
CA ASP A 602 -1.97 -31.86 -14.60
C ASP A 602 -2.98 -30.73 -14.91
N SER A 603 -2.74 -29.53 -14.35
CA SER A 603 -3.55 -28.34 -14.62
C SER A 603 -3.50 -27.84 -16.07
N LEU A 604 -2.51 -28.26 -16.86
CA LEU A 604 -2.36 -27.95 -18.27
C LEU A 604 -2.43 -29.17 -19.18
N ALA A 605 -2.85 -30.33 -18.64
CA ALA A 605 -2.93 -31.57 -19.39
C ALA A 605 -3.90 -31.43 -20.58
N GLY A 606 -3.35 -31.47 -21.80
CA GLY A 606 -4.12 -31.38 -23.04
C GLY A 606 -4.48 -29.96 -23.49
N THR A 607 -4.09 -28.93 -22.74
CA THR A 607 -4.25 -27.51 -23.13
C THR A 607 -2.94 -26.88 -23.57
N ASP A 608 -1.83 -27.18 -22.89
CA ASP A 608 -0.50 -26.73 -23.31
C ASP A 608 -0.01 -27.53 -24.53
N THR A 609 0.52 -26.80 -25.51
CA THR A 609 1.12 -27.35 -26.72
C THR A 609 2.57 -26.95 -26.90
N MET A 610 3.12 -26.10 -26.01
CA MET A 610 4.43 -25.46 -26.15
C MET A 610 5.41 -25.76 -25.00
N HIS A 611 5.10 -26.67 -24.07
CA HIS A 611 5.97 -27.02 -22.92
C HIS A 611 7.44 -27.27 -23.32
N ARG A 612 7.69 -27.91 -24.47
CA ARG A 612 9.06 -28.19 -24.91
C ARG A 612 9.80 -26.92 -25.32
N GLU A 613 9.16 -26.06 -26.10
CA GLU A 613 9.71 -24.75 -26.47
C GLU A 613 9.91 -23.88 -25.24
N ARG A 614 8.94 -23.86 -24.33
CA ARG A 614 8.97 -23.17 -23.03
C ARG A 614 10.18 -23.55 -22.19
N TYR A 615 10.33 -24.85 -21.89
CA TYR A 615 11.50 -25.32 -21.13
C TYR A 615 12.82 -25.01 -21.83
N ALA A 616 12.91 -25.17 -23.16
CA ALA A 616 14.11 -24.84 -23.91
C ALA A 616 14.46 -23.34 -23.84
N ALA A 617 13.46 -22.46 -23.93
CA ALA A 617 13.63 -21.02 -23.82
C ALA A 617 14.06 -20.61 -22.41
N ALA A 618 13.43 -21.16 -21.36
CA ALA A 618 13.79 -20.90 -19.98
C ALA A 618 15.22 -21.37 -19.65
N LEU A 619 15.61 -22.56 -20.10
CA LEU A 619 16.99 -23.05 -19.93
C LEU A 619 18.00 -22.15 -20.67
N SER A 620 17.72 -21.80 -21.93
CA SER A 620 18.58 -20.90 -22.70
C SER A 620 18.66 -19.51 -22.09
N TRP A 621 17.59 -19.03 -21.46
CA TRP A 621 17.58 -17.77 -20.74
C TRP A 621 18.57 -17.81 -19.58
N ILE A 622 18.40 -18.77 -18.67
CA ILE A 622 19.25 -18.92 -17.48
C ILE A 622 20.72 -19.12 -17.88
N ASP A 623 20.99 -19.92 -18.90
CA ASP A 623 22.35 -20.16 -19.40
C ASP A 623 23.02 -18.89 -19.95
N ARG A 624 22.23 -17.99 -20.55
CA ARG A 624 22.73 -16.75 -21.15
C ARG A 624 22.88 -15.63 -20.13
N THR A 625 21.94 -15.50 -19.19
CA THR A 625 21.85 -14.36 -18.27
C THR A 625 22.46 -14.65 -16.90
N GLY A 626 22.56 -15.92 -16.52
CA GLY A 626 22.99 -16.34 -15.19
C GLY A 626 21.95 -16.14 -14.09
N HIS A 627 20.73 -15.71 -14.44
CA HIS A 627 19.60 -15.54 -13.52
C HIS A 627 18.32 -16.13 -14.10
N ALA A 628 17.30 -16.34 -13.26
CA ALA A 628 16.03 -16.96 -13.62
C ALA A 628 14.85 -15.98 -13.70
N VAL A 629 15.09 -14.67 -13.59
CA VAL A 629 14.03 -13.64 -13.76
C VAL A 629 13.55 -13.60 -15.21
N ILE A 630 12.28 -13.94 -15.45
CA ILE A 630 11.57 -13.88 -16.73
C ILE A 630 10.17 -13.33 -16.44
N SER A 631 9.75 -12.27 -17.14
CA SER A 631 8.41 -11.69 -17.00
C SER A 631 7.95 -11.06 -18.32
N ASN A 632 7.01 -10.13 -18.32
CA ASN A 632 6.31 -9.62 -19.52
C ASN A 632 6.36 -8.09 -19.69
N GLY A 633 7.03 -7.36 -18.81
CA GLY A 633 7.11 -5.91 -18.86
C GLY A 633 8.07 -5.36 -19.91
N PRO A 634 8.12 -4.03 -20.08
CA PRO A 634 8.87 -3.35 -21.14
C PRO A 634 10.39 -3.36 -20.91
N TYR A 635 10.84 -3.67 -19.71
CA TYR A 635 12.24 -3.91 -19.40
C TYR A 635 12.46 -5.35 -18.94
N THR A 636 13.63 -5.89 -19.23
CA THR A 636 14.07 -7.17 -18.70
C THR A 636 15.28 -6.99 -17.78
N MET A 637 15.46 -7.91 -16.83
CA MET A 637 16.63 -7.92 -15.96
C MET A 637 17.89 -8.08 -16.81
N GLY A 638 18.75 -7.06 -16.77
CA GLY A 638 19.98 -7.01 -17.57
C GLY A 638 21.21 -7.47 -16.81
N GLY A 639 21.25 -7.24 -15.50
CA GLY A 639 22.35 -7.68 -14.64
C GLY A 639 22.26 -7.14 -13.23
N TYR A 640 22.82 -7.92 -12.31
CA TYR A 640 22.91 -7.62 -10.89
C TYR A 640 24.37 -7.71 -10.45
N SER A 641 24.90 -6.63 -9.87
CA SER A 641 26.28 -6.55 -9.41
C SER A 641 26.32 -6.02 -7.98
N PRO A 642 26.37 -6.92 -6.97
CA PRO A 642 26.50 -6.52 -5.57
C PRO A 642 27.82 -5.79 -5.29
N GLU A 643 28.90 -6.14 -6.00
CA GLU A 643 30.22 -5.51 -5.83
C GLU A 643 30.21 -4.03 -6.19
N SER A 644 29.55 -3.65 -7.29
CA SER A 644 29.35 -2.25 -7.67
C SER A 644 28.10 -1.63 -7.06
N ALA A 645 27.32 -2.40 -6.30
CA ALA A 645 26.03 -2.01 -5.74
C ALA A 645 25.07 -1.42 -6.78
N THR A 646 25.01 -2.06 -7.95
CA THR A 646 24.18 -1.64 -9.08
C THR A 646 23.29 -2.77 -9.59
N MET A 647 22.10 -2.41 -10.08
CA MET A 647 21.24 -3.28 -10.87
C MET A 647 20.90 -2.60 -12.19
N THR A 648 20.81 -3.35 -13.27
CA THR A 648 20.58 -2.81 -14.60
C THR A 648 19.45 -3.58 -15.26
N VAL A 649 18.47 -2.85 -15.81
CA VAL A 649 17.43 -3.41 -16.66
C VAL A 649 17.58 -2.85 -18.07
N ARG A 650 17.20 -3.62 -19.08
CA ARG A 650 17.32 -3.25 -20.50
C ARG A 650 15.97 -3.32 -21.16
N GLN A 651 15.73 -2.43 -22.12
CA GLN A 651 14.50 -2.45 -22.90
C GLN A 651 14.31 -3.84 -23.52
N PHE A 652 13.11 -4.38 -23.42
CA PHE A 652 12.72 -5.63 -24.04
C PHE A 652 12.04 -5.36 -25.39
N ALA A 653 12.84 -5.03 -26.41
CA ALA A 653 12.33 -4.71 -27.74
C ALA A 653 11.62 -5.90 -28.41
N ASP A 654 10.30 -5.93 -28.25
CA ASP A 654 9.38 -6.97 -28.68
C ASP A 654 8.15 -6.36 -29.39
N GLU A 655 7.90 -6.77 -30.62
CA GLU A 655 6.84 -6.16 -31.43
C GLU A 655 5.43 -6.51 -30.93
N SER A 656 5.28 -7.50 -30.04
CA SER A 656 3.99 -7.89 -29.45
C SER A 656 3.66 -7.14 -28.17
N TYR A 657 4.59 -6.35 -27.61
CA TYR A 657 4.33 -5.56 -26.42
C TYR A 657 3.23 -4.51 -26.67
N PRO A 658 2.19 -4.44 -25.81
CA PRO A 658 0.97 -3.71 -26.14
C PRO A 658 1.07 -2.18 -25.99
N PHE A 659 2.15 -1.66 -25.41
CA PHE A 659 2.30 -0.22 -25.14
C PHE A 659 3.46 0.40 -25.92
N ALA A 660 3.16 1.50 -26.60
CA ALA A 660 4.14 2.37 -27.22
C ALA A 660 4.78 3.32 -26.20
N ALA A 661 6.00 3.79 -26.48
CA ALA A 661 6.59 4.92 -25.75
C ALA A 661 5.62 6.12 -25.72
N GLY A 662 5.51 6.76 -24.55
CA GLY A 662 4.56 7.85 -24.31
C GLY A 662 3.12 7.41 -24.02
N ALA A 663 2.82 6.11 -23.91
CA ALA A 663 1.50 5.61 -23.48
C ALA A 663 1.05 6.19 -22.12
N TRP A 664 2.00 6.60 -21.28
CA TRP A 664 1.77 7.12 -19.94
C TRP A 664 1.84 8.65 -19.84
N SER A 665 2.03 9.35 -20.98
CA SER A 665 2.18 10.82 -21.00
C SER A 665 0.97 11.57 -20.44
N GLY A 666 -0.22 10.94 -20.43
CA GLY A 666 -1.42 11.48 -19.79
C GLY A 666 -1.32 11.66 -18.27
N PHE A 667 -0.33 11.01 -17.63
CA PHE A 667 -0.04 11.17 -16.20
C PHE A 667 1.03 12.25 -15.92
N GLU A 668 1.61 12.87 -16.94
CA GLU A 668 2.51 13.99 -16.74
C GLU A 668 1.75 15.23 -16.25
N ASN A 669 2.42 16.08 -15.47
CA ASN A 669 1.93 17.41 -15.10
C ASN A 669 0.51 17.43 -14.48
N ALA A 670 0.18 16.43 -13.66
CA ALA A 670 -1.09 16.36 -12.96
C ALA A 670 -1.37 17.66 -12.19
N LYS A 671 -2.51 18.29 -12.45
CA LYS A 671 -2.93 19.52 -11.79
C LYS A 671 -3.64 19.19 -10.49
N THR A 672 -2.93 19.31 -9.37
CA THR A 672 -3.53 19.18 -8.04
C THR A 672 -4.48 20.35 -7.79
N PRO A 673 -5.61 20.12 -7.07
CA PRO A 673 -6.37 21.20 -6.47
C PRO A 673 -5.45 22.18 -5.74
N LEU A 674 -5.69 23.48 -5.89
CA LEU A 674 -4.93 24.52 -5.20
C LEU A 674 -5.87 25.67 -4.80
N ILE A 675 -5.91 25.99 -3.51
CA ILE A 675 -6.60 27.16 -2.99
C ILE A 675 -5.67 28.36 -3.14
N THR A 676 -6.02 29.27 -4.05
CA THR A 676 -5.19 30.44 -4.32
C THR A 676 -5.50 31.60 -3.39
N HIS A 677 -6.76 31.72 -2.95
CA HIS A 677 -7.17 32.80 -2.05
C HIS A 677 -8.44 32.47 -1.26
N VAL A 678 -8.50 32.89 0.01
CA VAL A 678 -9.72 32.83 0.85
C VAL A 678 -10.04 34.21 1.41
N ILE A 679 -11.28 34.67 1.22
CA ILE A 679 -11.82 35.91 1.80
C ILE A 679 -12.91 35.50 2.79
N MET A 680 -12.66 35.75 4.08
CA MET A 680 -13.62 35.50 5.15
C MET A 680 -13.69 36.69 6.12
N PRO A 681 -14.85 36.96 6.74
CA PRO A 681 -14.98 38.01 7.74
C PRO A 681 -14.27 37.60 9.03
N ALA A 682 -13.57 38.54 9.68
CA ALA A 682 -12.96 38.28 10.99
C ALA A 682 -13.98 38.33 12.15
N LEU A 683 -15.10 39.05 11.96
CA LEU A 683 -16.11 39.31 12.99
C LEU A 683 -17.51 39.27 12.37
N VAL A 684 -18.44 38.56 13.00
CA VAL A 684 -19.81 38.38 12.51
C VAL A 684 -20.80 38.48 13.68
N LEU A 685 -21.93 39.17 13.49
CA LEU A 685 -23.03 39.14 14.46
C LEU A 685 -23.84 37.85 14.27
N ALA A 686 -24.29 37.22 15.36
CA ALA A 686 -25.12 36.00 15.30
C ALA A 686 -26.42 36.16 14.48
N SER A 687 -26.85 37.38 14.16
CA SER A 687 -28.01 37.69 13.31
C SER A 687 -27.69 37.86 11.82
N GLN A 688 -26.44 37.69 11.41
CA GLN A 688 -25.98 37.91 10.03
C GLN A 688 -25.58 36.60 9.35
N ASN A 689 -25.64 36.58 8.02
CA ASN A 689 -25.05 35.50 7.24
C ASN A 689 -23.54 35.73 7.09
N ILE A 690 -22.79 34.63 7.11
CA ILE A 690 -21.37 34.59 6.81
C ILE A 690 -21.23 34.25 5.33
N THR A 691 -20.37 34.97 4.63
CA THR A 691 -19.96 34.63 3.26
C THR A 691 -18.47 34.44 3.25
N VAL A 692 -18.02 33.26 2.82
CA VAL A 692 -16.60 32.96 2.60
C VAL A 692 -16.40 32.74 1.10
N SER A 693 -15.56 33.56 0.48
CA SER A 693 -15.20 33.40 -0.94
C SER A 693 -13.87 32.66 -1.04
N VAL A 694 -13.84 31.58 -1.80
CA VAL A 694 -12.67 30.72 -1.98
C VAL A 694 -12.38 30.64 -3.47
N ALA A 695 -11.20 31.12 -3.88
CA ALA A 695 -10.66 30.90 -5.21
C ALA A 695 -9.81 29.63 -5.20
N ALA A 696 -10.09 28.72 -6.12
CA ALA A 696 -9.36 27.47 -6.26
C ALA A 696 -9.17 27.11 -7.73
N GLU A 697 -8.02 26.53 -8.05
CA GLU A 697 -7.68 25.98 -9.37
C GLU A 697 -7.64 24.46 -9.30
N GLY A 698 -7.98 23.78 -10.41
CA GLY A 698 -7.91 22.32 -10.49
C GLY A 698 -8.89 21.55 -9.59
N ALA A 699 -9.79 22.24 -8.90
CA ALA A 699 -10.79 21.66 -8.00
C ALA A 699 -12.16 21.50 -8.69
N SER A 700 -12.85 20.38 -8.45
CA SER A 700 -14.25 20.16 -8.85
C SER A 700 -15.23 20.61 -7.76
N ALA A 701 -14.82 20.57 -6.49
CA ALA A 701 -15.65 20.97 -5.35
C ALA A 701 -14.79 21.50 -4.19
N LEU A 702 -15.47 22.17 -3.25
CA LEU A 702 -14.94 22.50 -1.93
C LEU A 702 -15.71 21.73 -0.87
N LYS A 703 -15.01 21.13 0.09
CA LYS A 703 -15.60 20.60 1.31
C LYS A 703 -15.15 21.49 2.48
N TYR A 704 -16.08 21.98 3.28
CA TYR A 704 -15.76 22.90 4.38
C TYR A 704 -16.31 22.43 5.72
N PHE A 705 -15.64 22.83 6.79
CA PHE A 705 -15.94 22.50 8.18
C PHE A 705 -15.87 23.77 9.01
N VAL A 706 -16.86 23.97 9.88
CA VAL A 706 -16.91 25.11 10.80
C VAL A 706 -17.22 24.60 12.19
N ARG A 707 -16.30 24.83 13.14
CA ARG A 707 -16.47 24.44 14.53
C ARG A 707 -16.59 25.68 15.40
N ASP A 708 -17.67 25.76 16.18
CA ASP A 708 -17.92 26.88 17.08
C ASP A 708 -17.22 26.72 18.44
N SER A 709 -17.36 27.74 19.28
CA SER A 709 -16.76 27.81 20.62
C SER A 709 -17.30 26.76 21.60
N ALA A 710 -18.47 26.17 21.32
CA ALA A 710 -19.05 25.09 22.09
C ALA A 710 -18.64 23.70 21.57
N GLY A 711 -17.80 23.67 20.52
CA GLY A 711 -17.31 22.45 19.89
C GLY A 711 -18.28 21.83 18.88
N LYS A 712 -19.39 22.50 18.56
CA LYS A 712 -20.32 22.03 17.52
C LYS A 712 -19.71 22.29 16.15
N THR A 713 -19.62 21.23 15.35
CA THR A 713 -19.16 21.29 13.97
C THR A 713 -20.36 21.29 13.02
N ILE A 714 -20.26 22.07 11.93
CA ILE A 714 -21.06 21.86 10.73
C ILE A 714 -20.13 21.66 9.54
N SER A 715 -20.50 20.76 8.64
CA SER A 715 -19.81 20.49 7.40
C SER A 715 -20.72 20.76 6.20
N GLY A 716 -20.14 20.93 5.02
CA GLY A 716 -20.88 21.08 3.78
C GLY A 716 -19.98 21.12 2.56
N GLU A 717 -20.60 21.15 1.38
CA GLU A 717 -19.92 21.18 0.10
C GLU A 717 -20.41 22.34 -0.76
N ALA A 718 -19.50 22.85 -1.60
CA ALA A 718 -19.81 23.87 -2.60
C ALA A 718 -19.12 23.51 -3.93
N ALA A 719 -19.88 23.53 -5.03
CA ALA A 719 -19.31 23.38 -6.36
C ALA A 719 -18.42 24.58 -6.71
N VAL A 720 -17.29 24.32 -7.38
CA VAL A 720 -16.32 25.34 -7.80
C VAL A 720 -16.57 25.73 -9.25
N GLY A 721 -16.72 27.04 -9.52
CA GLY A 721 -16.70 27.59 -10.88
C GLY A 721 -15.31 28.10 -11.28
N GLU A 722 -15.15 28.63 -12.49
CA GLU A 722 -13.85 29.12 -13.01
C GLU A 722 -13.17 30.17 -12.12
N GLU A 723 -13.93 30.98 -11.37
CA GLU A 723 -13.42 32.03 -10.47
C GLU A 723 -13.43 31.62 -8.97
N GLY A 724 -13.75 30.35 -8.65
CA GLY A 724 -13.92 29.86 -7.29
C GLY A 724 -15.36 29.58 -6.87
N ALA A 725 -15.62 29.58 -5.57
CA ALA A 725 -16.94 29.37 -4.96
C ALA A 725 -17.20 30.32 -3.79
N ALA A 726 -18.48 30.59 -3.52
CA ALA A 726 -18.93 31.31 -2.32
C ALA A 726 -19.68 30.35 -1.39
N ILE A 727 -19.17 30.22 -0.16
CA ILE A 727 -19.79 29.44 0.91
C ILE A 727 -20.66 30.37 1.76
N TYR A 728 -21.94 30.00 1.91
CA TYR A 728 -22.91 30.77 2.69
C TYR A 728 -23.27 30.02 3.96
N LEU A 729 -23.04 30.65 5.12
CA LEU A 729 -23.35 30.08 6.44
C LEU A 729 -24.29 31.02 7.20
N ASP A 730 -25.17 30.44 8.00
CA ASP A 730 -26.03 31.18 8.92
C ASP A 730 -25.36 31.27 10.29
N ALA A 731 -24.95 32.48 10.72
CA ALA A 731 -24.26 32.66 12.00
C ALA A 731 -25.13 32.26 13.20
N ALA A 732 -26.46 32.26 13.07
CA ALA A 732 -27.38 31.88 14.13
C ALA A 732 -27.28 30.40 14.53
N ARG A 733 -26.63 29.57 13.69
CA ARG A 733 -26.43 28.15 13.95
C ARG A 733 -25.27 27.84 14.90
N PHE A 734 -24.46 28.84 15.26
CA PHE A 734 -23.23 28.69 16.03
C PHE A 734 -23.28 29.38 17.38
N ALA A 735 -22.57 28.83 18.35
CA ALA A 735 -22.36 29.47 19.64
C ALA A 735 -21.51 30.77 19.50
N PRO A 736 -21.83 31.83 20.26
CA PRO A 736 -20.97 33.02 20.33
C PRO A 736 -19.55 32.69 20.80
N GLY A 737 -18.55 33.31 20.20
CA GLY A 737 -17.14 33.08 20.49
C GLY A 737 -16.29 32.86 19.24
N ALA A 738 -15.08 32.33 19.42
CA ALA A 738 -14.21 31.97 18.32
C ALA A 738 -14.78 30.74 17.59
N ALA A 739 -14.85 30.81 16.26
CA ALA A 739 -15.16 29.70 15.38
C ALA A 739 -13.98 29.44 14.44
N SER A 740 -13.60 28.18 14.26
CA SER A 740 -12.64 27.77 13.24
C SER A 740 -13.37 27.47 11.94
N PHE A 741 -12.70 27.75 10.82
CA PHE A 741 -13.16 27.45 9.47
C PHE A 741 -12.04 26.71 8.75
N THR A 742 -12.32 25.52 8.24
CA THR A 742 -11.40 24.78 7.37
C THR A 742 -12.11 24.50 6.06
N VAL A 743 -11.43 24.68 4.94
CA VAL A 743 -11.93 24.31 3.61
C VAL A 743 -10.88 23.52 2.86
N TYR A 744 -11.34 22.49 2.15
CA TYR A 744 -10.56 21.63 1.28
C TYR A 744 -11.01 21.85 -0.15
N ALA A 745 -10.07 22.08 -1.06
CA ALA A 745 -10.31 22.01 -2.49
C ALA A 745 -10.05 20.58 -2.95
N ILE A 746 -11.06 19.94 -3.55
CA ILE A 746 -11.02 18.53 -3.96
C ILE A 746 -11.24 18.41 -5.46
N SER A 747 -10.69 17.35 -6.07
CA SER A 747 -10.88 16.98 -7.48
C SER A 747 -11.38 15.54 -7.55
N GLU A 748 -12.16 15.19 -8.57
CA GLU A 748 -12.60 13.81 -8.81
C GLU A 748 -11.53 12.96 -9.51
N SER A 749 -10.53 13.58 -10.15
CA SER A 749 -9.51 12.90 -10.96
C SER A 749 -8.10 12.96 -10.36
N VAL A 750 -7.85 13.90 -9.45
CA VAL A 750 -6.56 14.13 -8.79
C VAL A 750 -6.80 14.26 -7.28
N LEU A 751 -6.77 13.13 -6.57
CA LEU A 751 -7.18 12.97 -5.16
C LEU A 751 -6.10 13.41 -4.17
N ARG A 752 -5.57 14.61 -4.37
CA ARG A 752 -4.64 15.25 -3.43
C ARG A 752 -5.20 16.63 -3.09
N PRO A 753 -6.08 16.72 -2.08
CA PRO A 753 -6.74 17.96 -1.77
C PRO A 753 -5.75 19.00 -1.24
N ASP A 754 -6.01 20.27 -1.53
CA ASP A 754 -5.38 21.38 -0.84
C ASP A 754 -6.31 21.91 0.24
N SER A 755 -5.77 22.49 1.31
CA SER A 755 -6.56 22.93 2.45
C SER A 755 -6.16 24.31 2.96
N HIS A 756 -7.16 25.02 3.49
CA HIS A 756 -6.98 26.29 4.15
C HIS A 756 -7.76 26.32 5.46
N SER A 757 -7.10 26.72 6.54
CA SER A 757 -7.73 26.94 7.84
C SER A 757 -7.63 28.40 8.27
N GLY A 758 -8.74 28.93 8.76
CA GLY A 758 -8.89 30.27 9.30
C GLY A 758 -9.81 30.29 10.52
N SER A 759 -10.10 31.47 11.03
CA SER A 759 -11.04 31.64 12.15
C SER A 759 -11.76 32.98 12.07
N PHE A 760 -12.93 33.03 12.69
CA PHE A 760 -13.71 34.25 12.84
C PHE A 760 -14.42 34.27 14.20
N PHE A 761 -14.79 35.46 14.67
CA PHE A 761 -15.50 35.63 15.94
C PHE A 761 -16.98 35.92 15.73
N ILE A 762 -17.82 35.17 16.44
CA ILE A 762 -19.27 35.34 16.44
C ILE A 762 -19.66 36.11 17.71
N LEU A 763 -20.27 37.28 17.52
CA LEU A 763 -20.76 38.12 18.60
C LEU A 763 -22.25 37.89 18.83
N ASN A 764 -22.67 38.02 20.09
CA ASN A 764 -24.09 38.12 20.41
C ASN A 764 -24.71 39.30 19.66
N ALA A 765 -25.90 39.07 19.10
CA ALA A 765 -26.75 40.18 18.70
C ALA A 765 -27.13 40.99 19.97
N PRO A 766 -27.04 42.33 19.94
CA PRO A 766 -27.35 43.18 21.08
C PRO A 766 -28.81 43.09 21.53
#